data_AF-A0AAW4XRC3-F1
#
_entry.id   AF-A0AAW4XRC3-F1
#
_cell.length_a   1.000
_cell.length_b   1.000
_cell.length_c   1.000
_cell.angle_alpha   90.00
_cell.angle_beta   90.00
_cell.angle_gamma   90.00
#
_symmetry.space_group_name_H-M   'P 1'
#
loop_
_entity.id
_entity.type
_entity.pdbx_description
1 polymer ?
#
loop_
_entity_poly.entity_id
_entity_poly.type
_entity_poly.pdbx_seq_one_letter_code
_entity_poly.pdbx_strand_id
1 'polypeptide(L)'
;MIYHTTEIKTKMKTPKLSRSAYASLICCFMAAAAHAQSIILTGDTTPTGDLGASYQGTVIMVGNTGSGTLDIFQGGNLSNSQAGVLGAAAGASGTASLSGTSLWSPQQLVVGQNGTGVLNILSGSRVNAADMYIGLEAGSTGTVTLDGAGSSVELAPGVENGLLIGNNQGSGTLRVLNGAQLLARNSLHTATGTPGSKALIRIDGPGSSINVTNECNLGMTGESLMEITNGGSLQCQATQMGFGLVLMDGSGSRLHVANNSLAIGTSAPHSDAVLSVDEGSSLVVDGGIHLPLVSGDTSSSSRGELTIGGNIIPGNLQADIFFGENGLGVLNIAQNFTTGGYRFSQTIIGRGTVNIFNGTTTFAREYDYEGSTNVKSGTLRAGHDNSFSRNSDFTVDNNGTLDTDTFNPTTGSLSVTGFVTMQSGGTSNVLTVAGNYTSNGGALAMNTVLGADDSASQKLVVNGDTSGTTTLHINNLGGLGAPTTGNGILVVEVAGASNGVFSLLEPGYLEVGEFRYFLTQVGNHWYLQTRTRDGVSTPEVSIACTPTQLSDADNQVATCTVTLAAAQETDLPINLNLPTDSPRYTSTCTTPLVVAANSSSATCTITAVPNTTPNDGNVTAQLSVAPPTVPDAYVAAGAPAQVVIMDADTTRPPTNRPAIPTVGPLGLALMGVLIGIMGLVRCRKHRSR
;
A
#
# COMPACT_ATOMS: atom_id res chain seq x y z
N MET A 1 41.96 -33.62 36.83
CA MET A 1 41.03 -34.54 36.13
C MET A 1 41.03 -34.08 34.68
N ILE A 2 41.39 -35.00 33.78
CA ILE A 2 41.74 -34.79 32.36
C ILE A 2 40.46 -34.56 31.53
N TYR A 3 40.49 -33.68 30.51
CA TYR A 3 40.27 -34.06 29.10
C TYR A 3 40.61 -32.92 28.12
N HIS A 4 41.34 -33.31 27.08
CA HIS A 4 41.89 -32.55 25.96
C HIS A 4 40.87 -32.27 24.85
N THR A 5 41.05 -31.16 24.13
CA THR A 5 41.22 -31.16 22.66
C THR A 5 41.92 -29.89 22.18
N THR A 6 42.68 -30.01 21.10
CA THR A 6 43.89 -29.25 20.78
C THR A 6 43.71 -28.39 19.52
N GLU A 7 44.00 -27.09 19.59
CA GLU A 7 44.30 -26.22 18.44
C GLU A 7 45.78 -25.80 18.52
N ILE A 8 46.55 -25.97 17.44
CA ILE A 8 47.91 -25.41 17.32
C ILE A 8 48.02 -24.60 16.03
N LYS A 9 48.16 -23.28 16.19
CA LYS A 9 48.74 -22.34 15.23
C LYS A 9 50.26 -22.45 15.28
N THR A 10 50.92 -22.52 14.12
CA THR A 10 52.39 -22.37 14.04
C THR A 10 52.76 -21.32 12.98
N LYS A 11 53.28 -20.18 13.48
CA LYS A 11 54.11 -19.23 12.74
C LYS A 11 55.39 -19.93 12.25
N MET A 12 55.79 -19.74 11.00
CA MET A 12 57.14 -20.06 10.53
C MET A 12 57.96 -18.80 10.24
N LYS A 13 59.22 -18.91 10.63
CA LYS A 13 60.29 -17.91 10.64
C LYS A 13 60.98 -17.83 9.27
N THR A 14 61.44 -16.64 8.91
CA THR A 14 62.47 -16.38 7.89
C THR A 14 63.85 -16.93 8.31
N PRO A 15 64.63 -17.54 7.40
CA PRO A 15 66.06 -17.73 7.61
C PRO A 15 66.88 -16.67 6.85
N LYS A 16 67.91 -16.13 7.52
CA LYS A 16 69.05 -15.44 6.90
C LYS A 16 70.01 -16.51 6.35
N LEU A 17 70.46 -16.38 5.11
CA LEU A 17 71.67 -17.05 4.61
C LEU A 17 72.68 -16.04 4.06
N SER A 18 73.94 -16.33 4.35
CA SER A 18 75.13 -15.49 4.21
C SER A 18 75.71 -15.43 2.80
N ARG A 19 76.35 -14.30 2.50
CA ARG A 19 77.16 -14.01 1.31
C ARG A 19 78.44 -14.87 1.27
N SER A 20 78.58 -15.74 0.27
CA SER A 20 79.80 -15.94 -0.54
C SER A 20 79.66 -17.19 -1.41
N ALA A 21 80.09 -17.11 -2.66
CA ALA A 21 80.28 -18.20 -3.64
C ALA A 21 79.03 -18.65 -4.42
N TYR A 22 78.61 -17.84 -5.38
CA TYR A 22 78.22 -18.30 -6.72
C TYR A 22 78.48 -17.15 -7.70
N ALA A 23 79.74 -17.06 -8.16
CA ALA A 23 80.10 -16.25 -9.32
C ALA A 23 80.51 -17.20 -10.45
N SER A 24 80.00 -16.91 -11.64
CA SER A 24 80.37 -17.48 -12.95
C SER A 24 79.69 -18.78 -13.37
N LEU A 25 78.42 -18.68 -13.82
CA LEU A 25 78.01 -19.21 -15.14
C LEU A 25 76.68 -18.58 -15.58
N ILE A 26 76.62 -18.16 -16.85
CA ILE A 26 75.45 -17.65 -17.61
C ILE A 26 75.11 -16.17 -17.36
N CYS A 27 75.99 -15.32 -17.89
CA CYS A 27 75.66 -13.97 -18.37
C CYS A 27 75.36 -14.07 -19.87
N CYS A 28 74.10 -14.36 -20.24
CA CYS A 28 73.52 -14.09 -21.56
C CYS A 28 72.02 -14.48 -21.57
N PHE A 29 71.16 -13.53 -21.97
CA PHE A 29 69.68 -13.55 -22.04
C PHE A 29 68.96 -13.54 -20.67
N MET A 30 68.27 -12.48 -20.23
CA MET A 30 67.51 -11.47 -20.97
C MET A 30 67.98 -10.06 -20.58
N ALA A 31 68.67 -9.37 -21.48
CA ALA A 31 68.44 -7.95 -21.59
C ALA A 31 66.95 -7.83 -21.98
N ALA A 32 66.09 -7.44 -21.04
CA ALA A 32 64.88 -6.75 -21.46
C ALA A 32 65.39 -5.59 -22.32
N ALA A 33 65.09 -5.61 -23.62
CA ALA A 33 65.39 -4.48 -24.46
C ALA A 33 64.82 -3.27 -23.73
N ALA A 34 65.68 -2.34 -23.31
CA ALA A 34 65.25 -1.02 -22.94
C ALA A 34 64.64 -0.45 -24.21
N HIS A 35 63.33 -0.65 -24.38
CA HIS A 35 62.61 -0.05 -25.48
C HIS A 35 62.72 1.46 -25.26
N ALA A 36 63.09 2.17 -26.32
CA ALA A 36 63.13 3.61 -26.29
C ALA A 36 61.68 4.12 -26.21
N GLN A 37 61.50 5.30 -25.61
CA GLN A 37 60.24 6.04 -25.78
C GLN A 37 60.02 6.24 -27.28
N SER A 38 58.82 5.93 -27.76
CA SER A 38 58.57 6.00 -29.21
C SER A 38 57.14 6.36 -29.55
N ILE A 39 57.03 7.02 -30.69
CA ILE A 39 55.80 7.37 -31.39
C ILE A 39 55.85 6.62 -32.72
N ILE A 40 55.02 5.60 -32.89
CA ILE A 40 55.04 4.72 -34.05
C ILE A 40 53.75 4.87 -34.83
N LEU A 41 53.85 5.21 -36.12
CA LEU A 41 52.72 5.27 -37.03
C LEU A 41 52.85 4.19 -38.11
N THR A 42 51.81 3.39 -38.30
CA THR A 42 51.78 2.30 -39.29
C THR A 42 50.53 2.35 -40.17
N GLY A 43 50.64 1.88 -41.41
CA GLY A 43 49.54 1.90 -42.38
C GLY A 43 49.36 3.27 -43.05
N ASP A 44 48.11 3.62 -43.35
CA ASP A 44 47.73 4.90 -43.98
C ASP A 44 47.73 6.03 -42.96
N THR A 45 48.90 6.61 -42.72
CA THR A 45 49.14 7.67 -41.74
C THR A 45 49.89 8.83 -42.38
N THR A 46 49.77 10.03 -41.82
CA THR A 46 50.64 11.17 -42.15
C THR A 46 51.07 11.87 -40.86
N PRO A 47 52.38 11.92 -40.53
CA PRO A 47 53.51 11.18 -41.14
C PRO A 47 53.40 9.64 -40.95
N THR A 48 54.34 8.87 -41.49
CA THR A 48 54.42 7.41 -41.31
C THR A 48 55.80 7.01 -40.79
N GLY A 49 55.85 5.97 -39.95
CA GLY A 49 57.08 5.41 -39.40
C GLY A 49 57.27 5.69 -37.91
N ASP A 50 58.46 5.38 -37.41
CA ASP A 50 58.89 5.68 -36.04
C ASP A 50 59.41 7.12 -35.97
N LEU A 51 58.75 7.97 -35.19
CA LEU A 51 59.09 9.37 -35.00
C LEU A 51 59.99 9.60 -33.77
N GLY A 52 60.40 8.53 -33.08
CA GLY A 52 61.22 8.58 -31.87
C GLY A 52 60.45 9.07 -30.65
N ALA A 53 61.19 9.58 -29.65
CA ALA A 53 60.65 9.93 -28.34
C ALA A 53 59.77 11.20 -28.32
N SER A 54 59.99 12.13 -29.24
CA SER A 54 59.21 13.36 -29.33
C SER A 54 59.07 13.85 -30.76
N TYR A 55 57.86 14.29 -31.12
CA TYR A 55 57.56 14.81 -32.44
C TYR A 55 56.65 16.03 -32.38
N GLN A 56 56.94 17.00 -33.26
CA GLN A 56 56.16 18.22 -33.47
C GLN A 56 55.70 18.25 -34.92
N GLY A 57 54.40 18.10 -35.15
CA GLY A 57 53.77 18.14 -36.47
C GLY A 57 52.86 19.35 -36.65
N THR A 58 52.30 19.50 -37.85
CA THR A 58 51.17 20.42 -38.10
C THR A 58 49.85 19.66 -37.96
N VAL A 59 49.71 18.59 -38.74
CA VAL A 59 48.58 17.67 -38.72
C VAL A 59 49.11 16.25 -38.57
N ILE A 60 48.43 15.45 -37.74
CA ILE A 60 48.64 14.00 -37.63
C ILE A 60 47.36 13.34 -38.13
N MET A 61 47.44 12.57 -39.22
CA MET A 61 46.30 11.77 -39.69
C MET A 61 46.61 10.29 -39.52
N VAL A 62 45.64 9.55 -39.01
CA VAL A 62 45.70 8.10 -38.82
C VAL A 62 44.46 7.50 -39.46
N GLY A 63 44.63 6.73 -40.52
CA GLY A 63 43.53 6.28 -41.38
C GLY A 63 42.94 7.43 -42.19
N ASN A 64 43.68 7.93 -43.19
CA ASN A 64 43.20 9.01 -44.06
C ASN A 64 42.09 8.51 -45.01
N THR A 65 42.43 7.53 -45.85
CA THR A 65 41.51 6.86 -46.80
C THR A 65 41.43 5.35 -46.59
N GLY A 66 42.42 4.77 -45.90
CA GLY A 66 42.53 3.36 -45.54
C GLY A 66 42.62 3.17 -44.02
N SER A 67 43.34 2.13 -43.60
CA SER A 67 43.56 1.84 -42.17
C SER A 67 44.94 2.30 -41.72
N GLY A 68 45.00 2.97 -40.57
CA GLY A 68 46.25 3.39 -39.94
C GLY A 68 46.24 3.20 -38.42
N THR A 69 47.42 3.10 -37.83
CA THR A 69 47.60 3.06 -36.37
C THR A 69 48.64 4.07 -35.89
N LEU A 70 48.44 4.57 -34.67
CA LEU A 70 49.38 5.42 -33.93
C LEU A 70 49.56 4.82 -32.52
N ASP A 71 50.77 4.41 -32.19
CA ASP A 71 51.13 3.95 -30.84
C ASP A 71 52.11 4.94 -30.21
N ILE A 72 51.76 5.47 -29.04
CA ILE A 72 52.64 6.31 -28.22
C ILE A 72 52.85 5.60 -26.90
N PHE A 73 54.09 5.20 -26.63
CA PHE A 73 54.39 4.42 -25.44
C PHE A 73 55.67 4.86 -24.73
N GLN A 74 55.77 4.50 -23.45
CA GLN A 74 56.94 4.72 -22.59
C GLN A 74 57.35 6.20 -22.46
N GLY A 75 56.37 7.10 -22.43
CA GLY A 75 56.59 8.53 -22.23
C GLY A 75 56.85 9.32 -23.51
N GLY A 76 56.48 8.76 -24.68
CA GLY A 76 56.53 9.50 -25.93
C GLY A 76 55.71 10.79 -25.89
N ASN A 77 56.21 11.85 -26.54
CA ASN A 77 55.58 13.18 -26.54
C ASN A 77 55.29 13.67 -27.97
N LEU A 78 54.04 13.51 -28.39
CA LEU A 78 53.54 13.95 -29.68
C LEU A 78 52.79 15.28 -29.54
N SER A 79 53.01 16.22 -30.45
CA SER A 79 52.21 17.45 -30.51
C SER A 79 52.00 17.87 -31.95
N ASN A 80 50.88 18.54 -32.19
CA ASN A 80 50.56 19.05 -33.51
C ASN A 80 49.80 20.37 -33.45
N SER A 81 50.27 21.36 -34.22
CA SER A 81 49.80 22.75 -34.13
C SER A 81 48.42 23.00 -34.74
N GLN A 82 47.85 22.04 -35.48
CA GLN A 82 46.51 22.15 -36.08
C GLN A 82 45.58 21.00 -35.66
N ALA A 83 45.78 19.78 -36.17
CA ALA A 83 44.78 18.72 -35.97
C ALA A 83 45.38 17.32 -35.84
N GLY A 84 44.85 16.53 -34.92
CA GLY A 84 44.96 15.07 -34.90
C GLY A 84 43.66 14.47 -35.42
N VAL A 85 43.70 13.65 -36.45
CA VAL A 85 42.51 13.07 -37.08
C VAL A 85 42.64 11.55 -37.16
N LEU A 86 41.67 10.83 -36.58
CA LEU A 86 41.56 9.37 -36.66
C LEU A 86 40.34 9.01 -37.52
N GLY A 87 40.53 8.31 -38.65
CA GLY A 87 39.45 7.94 -39.57
C GLY A 87 38.88 9.13 -40.34
N ALA A 88 39.67 9.70 -41.25
CA ALA A 88 39.36 10.97 -41.92
C ALA A 88 38.25 10.85 -42.99
N ALA A 89 38.34 9.85 -43.88
CA ALA A 89 37.38 9.64 -44.97
C ALA A 89 36.38 8.51 -44.68
N ALA A 90 35.28 8.48 -45.44
CA ALA A 90 34.29 7.40 -45.36
C ALA A 90 34.93 6.04 -45.62
N GLY A 91 34.69 5.07 -44.73
CA GLY A 91 35.29 3.72 -44.78
C GLY A 91 36.74 3.63 -44.28
N ALA A 92 37.40 4.75 -43.98
CA ALA A 92 38.73 4.75 -43.37
C ALA A 92 38.67 4.37 -41.89
N SER A 93 39.77 3.84 -41.36
CA SER A 93 39.87 3.44 -39.94
C SER A 93 41.19 3.94 -39.32
N GLY A 94 41.10 4.73 -38.27
CA GLY A 94 42.24 5.24 -37.53
C GLY A 94 42.22 4.76 -36.08
N THR A 95 43.29 4.12 -35.62
CA THR A 95 43.43 3.72 -34.20
C THR A 95 44.63 4.38 -33.56
N ALA A 96 44.44 5.05 -32.43
CA ALA A 96 45.52 5.59 -31.62
C ALA A 96 45.52 4.96 -30.22
N SER A 97 46.69 4.57 -29.72
CA SER A 97 46.87 3.98 -28.39
C SER A 97 48.01 4.67 -27.65
N LEU A 98 47.70 5.25 -26.48
CA LEU A 98 48.65 5.90 -25.61
C LEU A 98 48.84 5.06 -24.35
N SER A 99 50.08 4.73 -24.01
CA SER A 99 50.40 3.97 -22.79
C SER A 99 51.72 4.43 -22.15
N GLY A 100 51.99 3.99 -20.93
CA GLY A 100 53.25 4.27 -20.23
C GLY A 100 53.51 5.75 -19.99
N THR A 101 52.53 6.49 -19.47
CA THR A 101 52.63 7.93 -19.16
C THR A 101 52.98 8.84 -20.35
N SER A 102 52.52 8.47 -21.55
CA SER A 102 52.77 9.23 -22.77
C SER A 102 51.88 10.47 -22.88
N LEU A 103 52.27 11.43 -23.72
CA LEU A 103 51.55 12.68 -23.94
C LEU A 103 51.26 12.89 -25.43
N TRP A 104 50.00 13.24 -25.75
CA TRP A 104 49.64 13.80 -27.05
C TRP A 104 48.98 15.16 -26.88
N SER A 105 49.55 16.21 -27.49
CA SER A 105 49.02 17.58 -27.42
C SER A 105 48.61 18.12 -28.80
N PRO A 106 47.48 17.66 -29.37
CA PRO A 106 46.95 18.22 -30.62
C PRO A 106 46.21 19.54 -30.35
N GLN A 107 46.27 20.51 -31.27
CA GLN A 107 45.40 21.70 -31.14
C GLN A 107 43.91 21.30 -31.22
N GLN A 108 43.50 20.58 -32.26
CA GLN A 108 42.18 19.95 -32.36
C GLN A 108 42.31 18.43 -32.46
N LEU A 109 41.44 17.67 -31.81
CA LEU A 109 41.39 16.20 -31.95
C LEU A 109 40.05 15.75 -32.53
N VAL A 110 40.08 15.00 -33.64
CA VAL A 110 38.90 14.41 -34.27
C VAL A 110 39.04 12.89 -34.29
N VAL A 111 38.10 12.20 -33.66
CA VAL A 111 38.03 10.74 -33.59
C VAL A 111 36.79 10.28 -34.34
N GLY A 112 36.98 9.75 -35.55
CA GLY A 112 35.92 9.42 -36.49
C GLY A 112 35.37 10.69 -37.15
N GLN A 113 36.08 11.21 -38.15
CA GLN A 113 35.61 12.39 -38.90
C GLN A 113 34.48 11.99 -39.86
N ASN A 114 34.80 11.26 -40.93
CA ASN A 114 33.82 10.60 -41.81
C ASN A 114 33.90 9.06 -41.71
N GLY A 115 34.98 8.53 -41.13
CA GLY A 115 35.24 7.10 -41.00
C GLY A 115 35.09 6.60 -39.56
N THR A 116 35.87 5.58 -39.22
CA THR A 116 35.95 5.03 -37.86
C THR A 116 37.23 5.51 -37.18
N GLY A 117 37.11 6.13 -36.01
CA GLY A 117 38.24 6.51 -35.16
C GLY A 117 38.17 5.82 -33.81
N VAL A 118 39.30 5.33 -33.32
CA VAL A 118 39.45 4.75 -31.99
C VAL A 118 40.65 5.36 -31.29
N LEU A 119 40.45 5.88 -30.07
CA LEU A 119 41.51 6.42 -29.23
C LEU A 119 41.48 5.75 -27.86
N ASN A 120 42.59 5.12 -27.48
CA ASN A 120 42.78 4.51 -26.16
C ASN A 120 43.84 5.31 -25.38
N ILE A 121 43.48 5.79 -24.20
CA ILE A 121 44.35 6.53 -23.29
C ILE A 121 44.49 5.71 -22.02
N LEU A 122 45.63 5.03 -21.89
CA LEU A 122 45.85 3.99 -20.90
C LEU A 122 47.06 4.32 -20.03
N SER A 123 47.17 3.64 -18.89
CA SER A 123 48.39 3.58 -18.08
C SER A 123 48.98 4.96 -17.75
N GLY A 124 48.14 5.90 -17.30
CA GLY A 124 48.59 7.23 -16.86
C GLY A 124 48.89 8.22 -17.98
N SER A 125 48.56 7.89 -19.23
CA SER A 125 48.82 8.75 -20.39
C SER A 125 47.85 9.92 -20.47
N ARG A 126 48.24 10.96 -21.22
CA ARG A 126 47.52 12.24 -21.24
C ARG A 126 47.29 12.73 -22.66
N VAL A 127 46.12 13.35 -22.87
CA VAL A 127 45.83 14.13 -24.07
C VAL A 127 45.47 15.55 -23.67
N ASN A 128 46.18 16.52 -24.23
CA ASN A 128 45.94 17.94 -24.00
C ASN A 128 45.53 18.60 -25.32
N ALA A 129 44.23 18.86 -25.50
CA ALA A 129 43.72 19.47 -26.74
C ALA A 129 43.02 20.80 -26.47
N ALA A 130 42.74 21.59 -27.50
CA ALA A 130 41.82 22.71 -27.37
C ALA A 130 40.38 22.22 -27.41
N ASP A 131 40.04 21.43 -28.42
CA ASP A 131 38.73 20.81 -28.61
C ASP A 131 38.85 19.33 -29.06
N MET A 132 37.79 18.58 -28.78
CA MET A 132 37.68 17.17 -29.15
C MET A 132 36.32 16.86 -29.77
N TYR A 133 36.34 16.19 -30.92
CA TYR A 133 35.17 15.74 -31.66
C TYR A 133 35.18 14.21 -31.77
N ILE A 134 34.08 13.56 -31.41
CA ILE A 134 33.94 12.09 -31.43
C ILE A 134 32.72 11.72 -32.27
N GLY A 135 32.93 11.16 -33.46
CA GLY A 135 31.87 10.84 -34.43
C GLY A 135 31.23 12.12 -35.01
N LEU A 136 31.95 12.78 -35.92
CA LEU A 136 31.66 14.16 -36.34
C LEU A 136 30.64 14.30 -37.48
N GLU A 137 30.70 13.42 -38.49
CA GLU A 137 29.90 13.50 -39.71
C GLU A 137 29.01 12.26 -39.92
N ALA A 138 28.10 12.34 -40.89
CA ALA A 138 27.13 11.29 -41.19
C ALA A 138 27.80 9.93 -41.45
N GLY A 139 27.37 8.91 -40.71
CA GLY A 139 27.89 7.55 -40.83
C GLY A 139 29.26 7.32 -40.17
N SER A 140 29.88 8.36 -39.61
CA SER A 140 31.13 8.22 -38.85
C SER A 140 30.91 7.56 -37.49
N THR A 141 31.94 6.89 -36.98
CA THR A 141 31.96 6.33 -35.63
C THR A 141 33.25 6.73 -34.92
N GLY A 142 33.13 7.42 -33.80
CA GLY A 142 34.24 7.75 -32.93
C GLY A 142 34.15 7.01 -31.60
N THR A 143 35.26 6.45 -31.12
CA THR A 143 35.34 5.84 -29.78
C THR A 143 36.58 6.33 -29.05
N VAL A 144 36.38 6.91 -27.86
CA VAL A 144 37.46 7.33 -26.97
C VAL A 144 37.32 6.59 -25.64
N THR A 145 38.40 5.94 -25.20
CA THR A 145 38.47 5.25 -23.90
C THR A 145 39.62 5.80 -23.08
N LEU A 146 39.31 6.32 -21.90
CA LEU A 146 40.28 6.62 -20.85
C LEU A 146 40.15 5.54 -19.79
N ASP A 147 41.23 4.82 -19.51
CA ASP A 147 41.22 3.71 -18.55
C ASP A 147 42.44 3.75 -17.63
N GLY A 148 42.16 3.66 -16.33
CA GLY A 148 43.14 3.56 -15.27
C GLY A 148 43.51 4.91 -14.65
N ALA A 149 43.83 4.87 -13.36
CA ALA A 149 44.23 6.04 -12.61
C ALA A 149 45.38 6.82 -13.29
N GLY A 150 45.22 8.14 -13.38
CA GLY A 150 46.17 9.05 -14.03
C GLY A 150 46.01 9.20 -15.55
N SER A 151 45.26 8.29 -16.20
CA SER A 151 44.88 8.48 -17.60
C SER A 151 43.94 9.70 -17.69
N SER A 152 44.27 10.67 -18.54
CA SER A 152 43.53 11.94 -18.55
C SER A 152 43.41 12.61 -19.90
N VAL A 153 42.32 13.38 -20.04
CA VAL A 153 42.11 14.34 -21.12
C VAL A 153 41.89 15.71 -20.49
N GLU A 154 42.63 16.72 -20.96
CA GLU A 154 42.36 18.12 -20.65
C GLU A 154 42.08 18.90 -21.92
N LEU A 155 40.93 19.58 -21.98
CA LEU A 155 40.54 20.47 -23.07
C LEU A 155 40.68 21.93 -22.61
N ALA A 156 41.43 22.72 -23.37
CA ALA A 156 41.75 24.10 -23.06
C ALA A 156 40.52 25.03 -23.10
N PRO A 157 40.55 26.18 -22.40
CA PRO A 157 39.46 27.17 -22.49
C PRO A 157 39.52 27.92 -23.83
N GLY A 158 38.38 28.45 -24.29
CA GLY A 158 38.35 29.48 -25.34
C GLY A 158 38.09 29.04 -26.79
N VAL A 159 37.63 27.81 -27.02
CA VAL A 159 37.15 27.32 -28.33
C VAL A 159 35.66 26.98 -28.26
N GLU A 160 34.92 27.26 -29.34
CA GLU A 160 33.44 27.30 -29.36
C GLU A 160 32.76 26.02 -28.85
N ASN A 161 33.24 24.83 -29.20
CA ASN A 161 32.49 23.59 -28.97
C ASN A 161 32.96 22.73 -27.77
N GLY A 162 34.17 22.97 -27.24
CA GLY A 162 34.72 22.19 -26.12
C GLY A 162 34.87 20.69 -26.44
N LEU A 163 33.93 19.88 -25.91
CA LEU A 163 33.81 18.46 -26.21
C LEU A 163 32.51 18.19 -26.96
N LEU A 164 32.60 17.67 -28.20
CA LEU A 164 31.46 17.31 -29.04
C LEU A 164 31.42 15.80 -29.27
N ILE A 165 30.29 15.15 -28.94
CA ILE A 165 30.13 13.70 -29.07
C ILE A 165 28.87 13.39 -29.87
N GLY A 166 29.03 12.80 -31.05
CA GLY A 166 27.94 12.53 -31.98
C GLY A 166 27.40 13.82 -32.59
N ASN A 167 27.78 14.10 -33.83
CA ASN A 167 27.32 15.27 -34.56
C ASN A 167 26.93 14.91 -35.99
N ASN A 168 25.99 15.64 -36.60
CA ASN A 168 25.57 15.48 -38.00
C ASN A 168 25.31 14.01 -38.44
N GLN A 169 24.54 13.23 -37.67
CA GLN A 169 24.32 11.77 -37.87
C GLN A 169 25.55 10.87 -37.65
N GLY A 170 26.60 11.41 -37.03
CA GLY A 170 27.73 10.66 -36.50
C GLY A 170 27.42 10.04 -35.14
N SER A 171 28.14 8.95 -34.82
CA SER A 171 28.01 8.23 -33.56
C SER A 171 29.28 8.35 -32.74
N GLY A 172 29.19 8.98 -31.57
CA GLY A 172 30.31 9.14 -30.64
C GLY A 172 30.16 8.28 -29.40
N THR A 173 31.27 7.67 -28.95
CA THR A 173 31.34 6.94 -27.66
C THR A 173 32.51 7.44 -26.83
N LEU A 174 32.25 7.80 -25.58
CA LEU A 174 33.26 8.16 -24.59
C LEU A 174 33.15 7.26 -23.36
N ARG A 175 34.27 6.66 -22.96
CA ARG A 175 34.37 5.82 -21.76
C ARG A 175 35.43 6.38 -20.84
N VAL A 176 35.07 6.72 -19.62
CA VAL A 176 35.97 7.18 -18.56
C VAL A 176 35.90 6.19 -17.40
N LEU A 177 36.93 5.36 -17.28
CA LEU A 177 36.90 4.13 -16.49
C LEU A 177 38.04 4.08 -15.46
N ASN A 178 37.80 3.35 -14.36
CA ASN A 178 38.82 2.91 -13.42
C ASN A 178 39.74 4.04 -12.89
N GLY A 179 39.16 5.20 -12.54
CA GLY A 179 39.89 6.33 -11.95
C GLY A 179 40.46 7.33 -12.96
N ALA A 180 40.09 7.21 -14.24
CA ALA A 180 40.49 8.15 -15.28
C ALA A 180 39.73 9.49 -15.21
N GLN A 181 40.31 10.57 -15.74
CA GLN A 181 39.75 11.91 -15.57
C GLN A 181 39.69 12.69 -16.89
N LEU A 182 38.55 13.30 -17.19
CA LEU A 182 38.39 14.26 -18.28
C LEU A 182 38.01 15.63 -17.71
N LEU A 183 38.78 16.65 -18.08
CA LEU A 183 38.48 18.05 -17.78
C LEU A 183 38.20 18.79 -19.09
N ALA A 184 36.96 19.24 -19.27
CA ALA A 184 36.58 20.13 -20.36
C ALA A 184 36.42 21.56 -19.83
N ARG A 185 37.30 22.48 -20.25
CA ARG A 185 37.26 23.88 -19.79
C ARG A 185 36.27 24.77 -20.57
N ASN A 186 35.30 24.15 -21.24
CA ASN A 186 34.16 24.80 -21.88
C ASN A 186 32.95 23.86 -21.74
N SER A 187 32.05 23.78 -22.72
CA SER A 187 30.84 22.94 -22.68
C SER A 187 31.07 21.52 -23.20
N LEU A 188 30.20 20.62 -22.77
CA LEU A 188 30.00 19.29 -23.36
C LEU A 188 28.70 19.31 -24.18
N HIS A 189 28.80 18.93 -25.43
CA HIS A 189 27.66 18.84 -26.36
C HIS A 189 27.52 17.42 -26.87
N THR A 190 26.31 16.86 -26.78
CA THR A 190 26.04 15.50 -27.27
C THR A 190 24.88 15.44 -28.25
N ALA A 191 25.05 14.58 -29.26
CA ALA A 191 24.05 14.29 -30.29
C ALA A 191 23.46 15.56 -30.93
N THR A 192 24.34 16.37 -31.52
CA THR A 192 24.00 17.68 -32.13
C THR A 192 23.91 17.64 -33.65
N GLY A 193 23.57 18.78 -34.26
CA GLY A 193 23.60 19.00 -35.70
C GLY A 193 22.29 18.61 -36.39
N THR A 194 22.05 17.30 -36.58
CA THR A 194 20.84 16.80 -37.25
C THR A 194 20.24 15.59 -36.53
N PRO A 195 18.93 15.31 -36.70
CA PRO A 195 18.31 14.09 -36.19
C PRO A 195 19.06 12.84 -36.66
N GLY A 196 19.28 11.90 -35.73
CA GLY A 196 20.03 10.66 -35.99
C GLY A 196 21.46 10.64 -35.45
N SER A 197 22.00 11.79 -34.99
CA SER A 197 23.25 11.80 -34.20
C SER A 197 23.09 10.99 -32.92
N LYS A 198 24.16 10.31 -32.48
CA LYS A 198 24.15 9.47 -31.28
C LYS A 198 25.36 9.71 -30.40
N ALA A 199 25.13 9.79 -29.09
CA ALA A 199 26.19 9.88 -28.11
C ALA A 199 26.01 8.84 -27.01
N LEU A 200 27.06 8.07 -26.74
CA LEU A 200 27.15 7.16 -25.62
C LEU A 200 28.28 7.59 -24.68
N ILE A 201 27.96 7.89 -23.44
CA ILE A 201 28.94 8.26 -22.40
C ILE A 201 28.83 7.27 -21.26
N ARG A 202 29.97 6.72 -20.82
CA ARG A 202 30.05 5.90 -19.61
C ARG A 202 31.13 6.43 -18.69
N ILE A 203 30.75 6.74 -17.46
CA ILE A 203 31.63 7.14 -16.36
C ILE A 203 31.51 6.08 -15.28
N ASP A 204 32.54 5.24 -15.13
CA ASP A 204 32.42 4.04 -14.31
C ASP A 204 33.64 3.84 -13.40
N GLY A 205 33.35 3.54 -12.14
CA GLY A 205 34.35 3.21 -11.13
C GLY A 205 34.80 4.40 -10.28
N PRO A 206 35.31 4.15 -9.06
CA PRO A 206 35.72 5.22 -8.15
C PRO A 206 36.81 6.10 -8.73
N GLY A 207 36.63 7.42 -8.62
CA GLY A 207 37.59 8.42 -9.12
C GLY A 207 37.51 8.68 -10.62
N SER A 208 36.68 7.92 -11.36
CA SER A 208 36.37 8.23 -12.75
C SER A 208 35.52 9.49 -12.80
N SER A 209 35.99 10.52 -13.50
CA SER A 209 35.28 11.81 -13.50
C SER A 209 35.32 12.54 -14.83
N ILE A 210 34.18 13.14 -15.19
CA ILE A 210 34.10 14.18 -16.21
C ILE A 210 33.76 15.49 -15.50
N ASN A 211 34.63 16.50 -15.64
CA ASN A 211 34.40 17.83 -15.10
C ASN A 211 34.30 18.83 -16.26
N VAL A 212 33.16 19.49 -16.38
CA VAL A 212 32.83 20.46 -17.41
C VAL A 212 32.69 21.83 -16.73
N THR A 213 33.50 22.80 -17.13
CA THR A 213 33.52 24.11 -16.46
C THR A 213 32.44 25.06 -16.95
N ASN A 214 31.61 24.66 -17.92
CA ASN A 214 30.47 25.40 -18.42
C ASN A 214 29.23 24.46 -18.48
N GLU A 215 28.51 24.42 -19.60
CA GLU A 215 27.25 23.67 -19.72
C GLU A 215 27.43 22.24 -20.23
N CYS A 216 26.54 21.36 -19.80
CA CYS A 216 26.35 20.03 -20.37
C CYS A 216 25.02 19.99 -21.15
N ASN A 217 25.12 20.02 -22.47
CA ASN A 217 23.99 20.01 -23.40
C ASN A 217 23.85 18.60 -23.97
N LEU A 218 22.90 17.85 -23.41
CA LEU A 218 22.74 16.42 -23.65
C LEU A 218 21.56 16.15 -24.58
N GLY A 219 21.81 15.51 -25.71
CA GLY A 219 20.75 15.05 -26.61
C GLY A 219 20.01 16.20 -27.29
N MET A 220 20.73 17.12 -27.93
CA MET A 220 20.12 18.34 -28.47
C MET A 220 19.22 18.07 -29.70
N THR A 221 19.73 17.32 -30.68
CA THR A 221 18.97 16.97 -31.90
C THR A 221 18.84 15.47 -32.13
N GLY A 222 19.69 14.68 -31.47
CA GLY A 222 19.71 13.22 -31.51
C GLY A 222 19.75 12.61 -30.11
N GLU A 223 20.00 11.30 -30.04
CA GLU A 223 19.89 10.52 -28.81
C GLU A 223 21.19 10.57 -28.00
N SER A 224 21.09 10.97 -26.73
CA SER A 224 22.20 10.90 -25.78
C SER A 224 21.90 9.87 -24.69
N LEU A 225 22.74 8.84 -24.59
CA LEU A 225 22.74 7.88 -23.49
C LEU A 225 23.97 8.10 -22.61
N MET A 226 23.75 8.30 -21.33
CA MET A 226 24.82 8.48 -20.35
C MET A 226 24.62 7.55 -19.16
N GLU A 227 25.67 6.82 -18.80
CA GLU A 227 25.74 5.96 -17.61
C GLU A 227 26.78 6.52 -16.64
N ILE A 228 26.36 6.78 -15.40
CA ILE A 228 27.23 7.17 -14.29
C ILE A 228 27.13 6.07 -13.23
N THR A 229 28.15 5.22 -13.17
CA THR A 229 28.08 3.97 -12.39
C THR A 229 29.24 3.76 -11.43
N ASN A 230 29.00 3.00 -10.36
CA ASN A 230 30.02 2.47 -9.43
C ASN A 230 31.00 3.54 -8.90
N GLY A 231 30.53 4.74 -8.58
CA GLY A 231 31.40 5.82 -8.06
C GLY A 231 31.92 6.79 -9.13
N GLY A 232 31.46 6.68 -10.37
CA GLY A 232 31.71 7.65 -11.42
C GLY A 232 31.06 9.01 -11.12
N SER A 233 31.64 10.09 -11.63
CA SER A 233 31.09 11.44 -11.41
C SER A 233 31.07 12.31 -12.66
N LEU A 234 29.96 13.03 -12.85
CA LEU A 234 29.83 14.14 -13.77
C LEU A 234 29.60 15.44 -12.99
N GLN A 235 30.36 16.48 -13.32
CA GLN A 235 30.12 17.84 -12.86
C GLN A 235 29.99 18.80 -14.04
N CYS A 236 28.96 19.65 -13.99
CA CYS A 236 28.68 20.73 -14.95
C CYS A 236 28.26 21.99 -14.20
N GLN A 237 28.29 23.17 -14.82
CA GLN A 237 27.70 24.38 -14.22
C GLN A 237 26.18 24.46 -14.44
N ALA A 238 25.73 24.10 -15.64
CA ALA A 238 24.33 23.92 -15.99
C ALA A 238 24.18 22.64 -16.81
N THR A 239 23.01 22.04 -16.78
CA THR A 239 22.73 20.86 -17.62
C THR A 239 21.39 21.00 -18.29
N GLN A 240 21.36 20.77 -19.60
CA GLN A 240 20.15 20.73 -20.41
C GLN A 240 20.06 19.36 -21.05
N MET A 241 18.92 18.69 -20.90
CA MET A 241 18.65 17.40 -21.52
C MET A 241 17.48 17.57 -22.49
N GLY A 242 17.74 17.33 -23.78
CA GLY A 242 16.72 17.31 -24.83
C GLY A 242 16.13 15.92 -25.01
N PHE A 243 16.90 15.02 -25.62
CA PHE A 243 16.47 13.66 -25.96
C PHE A 243 17.46 12.59 -25.51
N GLY A 244 16.95 11.62 -24.76
CA GLY A 244 17.71 10.45 -24.32
C GLY A 244 17.63 10.21 -22.82
N LEU A 245 18.61 9.47 -22.30
CA LEU A 245 18.60 8.92 -20.96
C LEU A 245 19.93 9.21 -20.26
N VAL A 246 19.84 9.72 -19.04
CA VAL A 246 20.94 9.67 -18.06
C VAL A 246 20.56 8.67 -16.97
N LEU A 247 21.38 7.66 -16.77
CA LEU A 247 21.21 6.64 -15.73
C LEU A 247 22.33 6.77 -14.70
N MET A 248 21.96 6.93 -13.44
CA MET A 248 22.89 7.00 -12.32
C MET A 248 22.66 5.82 -11.38
N ASP A 249 23.63 4.93 -11.23
CA ASP A 249 23.48 3.76 -10.37
C ASP A 249 24.78 3.40 -9.62
N GLY A 250 24.65 2.74 -8.48
CA GLY A 250 25.77 2.30 -7.66
C GLY A 250 26.29 3.37 -6.69
N SER A 251 26.76 2.87 -5.55
CA SER A 251 27.29 3.69 -4.45
C SER A 251 28.35 4.69 -4.91
N GLY A 252 28.12 5.97 -4.60
CA GLY A 252 29.06 7.06 -4.86
C GLY A 252 28.96 7.67 -6.26
N SER A 253 28.12 7.11 -7.14
CA SER A 253 27.84 7.71 -8.44
C SER A 253 27.21 9.08 -8.26
N ARG A 254 27.72 10.11 -8.96
CA ARG A 254 27.34 11.49 -8.69
C ARG A 254 27.16 12.34 -9.95
N LEU A 255 26.02 13.03 -10.04
CA LEU A 255 25.82 14.16 -10.93
C LEU A 255 25.71 15.43 -10.09
N HIS A 256 26.56 16.40 -10.39
CA HIS A 256 26.56 17.70 -9.74
C HIS A 256 26.40 18.82 -10.77
N VAL A 257 25.34 19.61 -10.63
CA VAL A 257 25.12 20.83 -11.43
C VAL A 257 25.35 22.03 -10.51
N ALA A 258 26.52 22.65 -10.68
CA ALA A 258 27.03 23.67 -9.78
C ALA A 258 26.66 25.08 -10.26
N ASN A 259 26.02 25.87 -9.40
CA ASN A 259 25.62 27.27 -9.62
C ASN A 259 24.42 27.52 -10.55
N ASN A 260 23.81 26.51 -11.16
CA ASN A 260 22.63 26.70 -12.02
C ASN A 260 21.68 25.49 -11.98
N SER A 261 20.65 25.52 -12.83
CA SER A 261 19.62 24.50 -12.91
C SER A 261 19.97 23.31 -13.81
N LEU A 262 19.27 22.21 -13.56
CA LEU A 262 19.17 21.06 -14.45
C LEU A 262 17.81 21.13 -15.15
N ALA A 263 17.79 21.27 -16.46
CA ALA A 263 16.57 21.21 -17.26
C ALA A 263 16.45 19.85 -17.96
N ILE A 264 15.32 19.17 -17.79
CA ILE A 264 15.05 17.87 -18.42
C ILE A 264 13.86 18.03 -19.35
N GLY A 265 14.02 17.70 -20.63
CA GLY A 265 13.01 17.91 -21.67
C GLY A 265 13.03 19.34 -22.21
N THR A 266 14.18 19.86 -22.64
CA THR A 266 14.28 21.20 -23.24
C THR A 266 13.73 21.24 -24.67
N SER A 267 13.23 22.40 -25.11
CA SER A 267 12.50 22.55 -26.39
C SER A 267 13.39 22.51 -27.66
N ALA A 268 13.33 21.43 -28.45
CA ALA A 268 13.38 21.32 -29.92
C ALA A 268 13.51 19.84 -30.36
N PRO A 269 13.12 19.47 -31.60
CA PRO A 269 11.94 18.64 -31.94
C PRO A 269 11.78 17.28 -31.22
N HIS A 270 12.76 16.80 -30.47
CA HIS A 270 12.69 15.58 -29.65
C HIS A 270 13.07 15.96 -28.23
N SER A 271 12.12 15.81 -27.32
CA SER A 271 12.26 16.42 -26.00
C SER A 271 11.70 15.51 -24.91
N ASP A 272 11.80 14.20 -25.13
CA ASP A 272 11.53 13.14 -24.16
C ASP A 272 12.87 12.75 -23.50
N ALA A 273 13.28 13.55 -22.51
CA ALA A 273 14.48 13.26 -21.73
C ALA A 273 14.10 12.62 -20.39
N VAL A 274 14.91 11.64 -20.00
CA VAL A 274 14.75 10.91 -18.75
C VAL A 274 16.07 10.98 -17.96
N LEU A 275 15.98 11.34 -16.69
CA LEU A 275 17.04 11.12 -15.71
C LEU A 275 16.57 10.10 -14.68
N SER A 276 17.28 8.98 -14.57
CA SER A 276 17.09 8.00 -13.51
C SER A 276 18.19 8.12 -12.48
N VAL A 277 17.81 8.30 -11.21
CA VAL A 277 18.70 8.25 -10.05
C VAL A 277 18.34 7.01 -9.25
N ASP A 278 19.24 6.03 -9.24
CA ASP A 278 19.04 4.72 -8.63
C ASP A 278 19.99 4.49 -7.42
N GLU A 279 20.23 3.23 -7.07
CA GLU A 279 20.74 2.83 -5.76
C GLU A 279 22.11 3.43 -5.42
N GLY A 280 22.21 4.13 -4.28
CA GLY A 280 23.47 4.69 -3.79
C GLY A 280 23.99 5.93 -4.55
N SER A 281 23.29 6.37 -5.59
CA SER A 281 23.64 7.56 -6.38
C SER A 281 23.30 8.87 -5.66
N SER A 282 23.95 9.96 -6.05
CA SER A 282 23.69 11.32 -5.55
C SER A 282 23.51 12.33 -6.69
N LEU A 283 22.38 13.03 -6.67
CA LEU A 283 22.06 14.13 -7.55
C LEU A 283 22.03 15.43 -6.74
N VAL A 284 22.93 16.35 -7.08
CA VAL A 284 23.01 17.68 -6.45
C VAL A 284 22.88 18.75 -7.53
N VAL A 285 21.90 19.62 -7.36
CA VAL A 285 21.61 20.70 -8.31
C VAL A 285 21.33 21.98 -7.54
N ASP A 286 22.25 22.94 -7.63
CA ASP A 286 22.18 24.16 -6.83
C ASP A 286 21.00 25.07 -7.22
N GLY A 287 20.67 25.13 -8.52
CA GLY A 287 19.58 25.96 -9.05
C GLY A 287 18.23 25.26 -9.20
N GLY A 288 18.11 24.00 -8.75
CA GLY A 288 16.89 23.20 -8.90
C GLY A 288 16.73 22.47 -10.24
N ILE A 289 15.78 21.53 -10.27
CA ILE A 289 15.48 20.67 -11.41
C ILE A 289 14.19 21.14 -12.08
N HIS A 290 14.24 21.41 -13.40
CA HIS A 290 13.09 21.84 -14.19
C HIS A 290 12.57 20.73 -15.10
N LEU A 291 11.27 20.44 -15.02
CA LEU A 291 10.58 19.32 -15.69
C LEU A 291 9.29 19.76 -16.41
N PRO A 292 9.29 19.94 -17.73
CA PRO A 292 10.39 20.45 -18.52
C PRO A 292 10.61 21.96 -18.31
N LEU A 293 11.80 22.45 -18.66
CA LEU A 293 12.01 23.90 -18.82
C LEU A 293 11.53 24.32 -20.21
N VAL A 294 10.34 24.91 -20.27
CA VAL A 294 9.81 25.52 -21.50
C VAL A 294 9.37 26.94 -21.16
N SER A 295 10.13 27.94 -21.60
CA SER A 295 9.82 29.35 -21.33
C SER A 295 8.74 29.84 -22.28
N GLY A 296 7.53 30.08 -21.75
CA GLY A 296 6.46 30.81 -22.45
C GLY A 296 5.80 30.06 -23.63
N ASP A 297 6.12 28.78 -23.85
CA ASP A 297 5.50 27.94 -24.87
C ASP A 297 4.76 26.75 -24.25
N THR A 298 3.49 26.98 -23.90
CA THR A 298 2.59 25.92 -23.41
C THR A 298 2.12 24.97 -24.51
N SER A 299 2.46 25.21 -25.79
CA SER A 299 2.08 24.34 -26.91
C SER A 299 3.12 23.26 -27.21
N SER A 300 4.28 23.32 -26.56
CA SER A 300 5.31 22.29 -26.67
C SER A 300 4.78 20.92 -26.19
N SER A 301 5.06 19.87 -26.96
CA SER A 301 4.82 18.48 -26.55
C SER A 301 5.99 17.92 -25.72
N SER A 302 6.85 18.78 -25.18
CA SER A 302 8.07 18.39 -24.49
C SER A 302 7.79 17.74 -23.14
N ARG A 303 8.53 16.67 -22.82
CA ARG A 303 8.36 15.90 -21.59
C ARG A 303 9.71 15.73 -20.89
N GLY A 304 9.78 16.25 -19.67
CA GLY A 304 10.89 15.99 -18.76
C GLY A 304 10.49 14.94 -17.74
N GLU A 305 11.26 13.88 -17.62
CA GLU A 305 11.05 12.85 -16.59
C GLU A 305 12.25 12.76 -15.63
N LEU A 306 11.96 12.87 -14.34
CA LEU A 306 12.88 12.50 -13.26
C LEU A 306 12.35 11.24 -12.57
N THR A 307 13.14 10.18 -12.59
CA THR A 307 12.88 8.95 -11.84
C THR A 307 13.84 8.84 -10.67
N ILE A 308 13.27 8.69 -9.48
CA ILE A 308 13.96 8.49 -8.20
C ILE A 308 13.72 7.04 -7.80
N GLY A 309 14.61 6.14 -8.22
CA GLY A 309 14.48 4.69 -8.09
C GLY A 309 15.43 4.08 -7.05
N GLY A 310 15.35 2.76 -6.87
CA GLY A 310 16.26 2.01 -6.00
C GLY A 310 16.17 2.39 -4.51
N ASN A 311 17.29 2.30 -3.80
CA ASN A 311 17.41 2.77 -2.42
C ASN A 311 18.32 4.00 -2.37
N ILE A 312 17.77 5.18 -2.66
CA ILE A 312 18.57 6.40 -2.59
C ILE A 312 18.79 6.76 -1.12
N ILE A 313 20.06 6.94 -0.74
CA ILE A 313 20.40 7.36 0.62
C ILE A 313 19.76 8.73 0.91
N PRO A 314 19.05 8.90 2.04
CA PRO A 314 18.48 10.19 2.41
C PRO A 314 19.53 11.32 2.36
N GLY A 315 19.18 12.44 1.72
CA GLY A 315 20.07 13.57 1.51
C GLY A 315 20.94 13.48 0.24
N ASN A 316 20.89 12.37 -0.51
CA ASN A 316 21.60 12.28 -1.79
C ASN A 316 20.91 13.00 -2.95
N LEU A 317 19.60 13.26 -2.84
CA LEU A 317 18.88 14.17 -3.73
C LEU A 317 18.83 15.55 -3.08
N GLN A 318 19.57 16.50 -3.63
CA GLN A 318 19.68 17.88 -3.13
C GLN A 318 19.29 18.85 -4.25
N ALA A 319 17.99 19.02 -4.44
CA ALA A 319 17.42 19.97 -5.39
C ALA A 319 15.93 20.17 -5.13
N ASP A 320 15.45 21.39 -5.28
CA ASP A 320 14.01 21.64 -5.46
C ASP A 320 13.58 21.26 -6.89
N ILE A 321 12.30 20.92 -7.04
CA ILE A 321 11.72 20.46 -8.31
C ILE A 321 10.70 21.49 -8.80
N PHE A 322 10.85 21.90 -10.05
CA PHE A 322 10.02 22.89 -10.74
C PHE A 322 9.39 22.23 -11.97
N PHE A 323 8.08 22.03 -11.94
CA PHE A 323 7.35 21.62 -13.13
C PHE A 323 7.15 22.81 -14.09
N GLY A 324 7.30 22.55 -15.37
CA GLY A 324 7.10 23.53 -16.44
C GLY A 324 5.65 23.92 -16.66
N GLU A 325 5.44 25.08 -17.30
CA GLU A 325 4.11 25.64 -17.57
C GLU A 325 3.26 24.79 -18.54
N ASN A 326 3.88 23.91 -19.33
CA ASN A 326 3.16 23.03 -20.26
C ASN A 326 2.45 21.86 -19.56
N GLY A 327 2.71 21.60 -18.28
CA GLY A 327 2.06 20.54 -17.51
C GLY A 327 2.53 19.11 -17.80
N LEU A 328 3.58 18.93 -18.61
CA LEU A 328 4.03 17.63 -19.11
C LEU A 328 5.22 17.03 -18.34
N GLY A 329 5.66 17.71 -17.27
CA GLY A 329 6.70 17.21 -16.38
C GLY A 329 6.24 16.00 -15.56
N VAL A 330 7.13 15.04 -15.40
CA VAL A 330 6.86 13.80 -14.65
C VAL A 330 7.93 13.57 -13.59
N LEU A 331 7.48 13.39 -12.35
CA LEU A 331 8.28 12.91 -11.23
C LEU A 331 7.83 11.51 -10.87
N ASN A 332 8.71 10.52 -11.03
CA ASN A 332 8.47 9.14 -10.64
C ASN A 332 9.27 8.84 -9.37
N ILE A 333 8.61 8.34 -8.33
CA ILE A 333 9.25 7.89 -7.09
C ILE A 333 9.04 6.37 -6.98
N ALA A 334 10.13 5.65 -7.17
CA ALA A 334 10.18 4.19 -7.27
C ALA A 334 11.19 3.58 -6.26
N GLN A 335 11.03 3.91 -4.98
CA GLN A 335 11.92 3.44 -3.91
C GLN A 335 11.66 2.00 -3.43
N ASN A 336 12.74 1.24 -3.23
CA ASN A 336 12.71 -0.19 -2.84
C ASN A 336 12.99 -0.43 -1.34
N PHE A 337 12.86 0.59 -0.49
CA PHE A 337 13.09 0.44 0.94
C PHE A 337 12.15 -0.61 1.56
N THR A 338 12.75 -1.64 2.17
CA THR A 338 12.02 -2.69 2.91
C THR A 338 11.70 -2.29 4.35
N THR A 339 12.41 -1.30 4.89
CA THR A 339 12.21 -0.75 6.24
C THR A 339 12.44 0.78 6.24
N GLY A 340 11.72 1.51 7.09
CA GLY A 340 11.90 2.96 7.31
C GLY A 340 11.28 3.89 6.26
N GLY A 341 11.13 3.45 5.01
CA GLY A 341 10.56 4.25 3.92
C GLY A 341 11.47 5.42 3.50
N TYR A 342 11.12 6.05 2.38
CA TYR A 342 11.80 7.23 1.86
C TYR A 342 11.09 8.50 2.32
N ARG A 343 11.82 9.42 2.96
CA ARG A 343 11.29 10.73 3.34
C ARG A 343 11.64 11.74 2.25
N PHE A 344 10.64 12.12 1.47
CA PHE A 344 10.77 13.12 0.41
C PHE A 344 10.55 14.52 1.01
N SER A 345 11.63 15.31 1.05
CA SER A 345 11.67 16.63 1.71
C SER A 345 11.84 17.80 0.74
N GLN A 346 11.92 17.51 -0.55
CA GLN A 346 12.25 18.50 -1.58
C GLN A 346 10.98 19.28 -1.91
N THR A 347 11.11 20.56 -2.27
CA THR A 347 9.95 21.34 -2.72
C THR A 347 9.55 20.88 -4.11
N ILE A 348 8.25 20.87 -4.39
CA ILE A 348 7.69 20.66 -5.73
C ILE A 348 6.83 21.89 -6.04
N ILE A 349 7.10 22.54 -7.17
CA ILE A 349 6.43 23.78 -7.58
C ILE A 349 5.91 23.62 -9.00
N GLY A 350 4.77 24.24 -9.31
CA GLY A 350 4.20 24.26 -10.66
C GLY A 350 3.27 23.08 -10.93
N ARG A 351 2.92 22.88 -12.19
CA ARG A 351 1.92 21.90 -12.62
C ARG A 351 2.60 20.71 -13.31
N GLY A 352 2.43 19.50 -12.77
CA GLY A 352 3.00 18.30 -13.36
C GLY A 352 2.34 17.02 -12.87
N THR A 353 2.99 15.89 -13.13
CA THR A 353 2.54 14.57 -12.67
C THR A 353 3.53 14.00 -11.66
N VAL A 354 3.04 13.56 -10.52
CA VAL A 354 3.81 12.82 -9.51
C VAL A 354 3.29 11.39 -9.44
N ASN A 355 4.17 10.39 -9.62
CA ASN A 355 3.82 8.98 -9.56
C ASN A 355 4.59 8.26 -8.44
N ILE A 356 3.90 7.39 -7.70
CA ILE A 356 4.46 6.54 -6.65
C ILE A 356 4.28 5.07 -7.05
N PHE A 357 5.35 4.28 -7.09
CA PHE A 357 5.33 2.90 -7.63
C PHE A 357 5.56 1.78 -6.61
N ASN A 358 6.35 1.99 -5.56
CA ASN A 358 6.79 0.94 -4.62
C ASN A 358 7.29 1.59 -3.32
N GLY A 359 7.52 0.73 -2.31
CA GLY A 359 7.97 1.16 -0.99
C GLY A 359 6.98 2.11 -0.31
N THR A 360 7.46 2.78 0.74
CA THR A 360 6.72 3.86 1.39
C THR A 360 7.44 5.17 1.14
N THR A 361 6.77 6.12 0.48
CA THR A 361 7.25 7.50 0.34
C THR A 361 6.47 8.38 1.30
N THR A 362 7.18 9.10 2.18
CA THR A 362 6.59 10.07 3.11
C THR A 362 6.83 11.48 2.60
N PHE A 363 5.77 12.24 2.34
CA PHE A 363 5.85 13.67 2.03
C PHE A 363 6.11 14.45 3.32
N ALA A 364 7.32 14.97 3.47
CA ALA A 364 7.83 15.44 4.76
C ALA A 364 7.53 16.93 5.05
N ARG A 365 6.72 17.59 4.22
CA ARG A 365 6.33 19.00 4.35
C ARG A 365 5.00 19.26 3.65
N GLU A 366 4.52 20.49 3.74
CA GLU A 366 3.38 20.98 2.95
C GLU A 366 3.76 21.16 1.48
N TYR A 367 2.82 20.81 0.59
CA TYR A 367 2.99 20.89 -0.86
C TYR A 367 1.82 21.65 -1.49
N ASP A 368 2.08 22.44 -2.53
CA ASP A 368 1.09 23.25 -3.24
C ASP A 368 1.13 23.09 -4.76
N TYR A 369 1.92 22.14 -5.27
CA TYR A 369 2.00 21.82 -6.71
C TYR A 369 0.64 21.41 -7.29
N GLU A 370 0.48 21.66 -8.59
CA GLU A 370 -0.73 21.36 -9.35
C GLU A 370 -0.56 20.10 -10.21
N GLY A 371 -1.68 19.60 -10.74
CA GLY A 371 -1.70 18.44 -11.63
C GLY A 371 -2.03 17.15 -10.89
N SER A 372 -1.55 16.00 -11.37
CA SER A 372 -1.99 14.70 -10.86
C SER A 372 -0.96 14.05 -9.94
N THR A 373 -1.43 13.46 -8.85
CA THR A 373 -0.65 12.57 -7.98
C THR A 373 -1.21 11.16 -8.06
N ASN A 374 -0.43 10.22 -8.58
CA ASN A 374 -0.87 8.85 -8.78
C ASN A 374 -0.11 7.90 -7.86
N VAL A 375 -0.81 7.28 -6.92
CA VAL A 375 -0.30 6.15 -6.13
C VAL A 375 -0.58 4.88 -6.93
N LYS A 376 0.32 4.56 -7.85
CA LYS A 376 0.22 3.40 -8.76
C LYS A 376 0.37 2.08 -8.01
N SER A 377 1.30 2.06 -7.07
CA SER A 377 1.57 0.95 -6.16
C SER A 377 2.38 1.47 -4.97
N GLY A 378 2.63 0.64 -3.95
CA GLY A 378 3.30 1.06 -2.73
C GLY A 378 2.45 2.00 -1.87
N THR A 379 3.09 2.84 -1.05
CA THR A 379 2.41 3.72 -0.11
C THR A 379 2.91 5.16 -0.25
N LEU A 380 1.98 6.10 -0.42
CA LEU A 380 2.23 7.52 -0.19
C LEU A 380 1.70 7.89 1.20
N ARG A 381 2.60 8.32 2.08
CA ARG A 381 2.33 8.64 3.48
C ARG A 381 2.46 10.14 3.74
N ALA A 382 1.53 10.69 4.51
CA ALA A 382 1.63 12.05 5.01
C ALA A 382 2.71 12.16 6.09
N GLY A 383 3.54 13.20 6.02
CA GLY A 383 4.57 13.49 7.02
C GLY A 383 4.41 14.87 7.69
N HIS A 384 3.35 15.59 7.34
CA HIS A 384 2.97 16.90 7.85
C HIS A 384 1.47 17.14 7.60
N ASP A 385 0.84 18.05 8.33
CA ASP A 385 -0.50 18.53 7.97
C ASP A 385 -0.46 19.18 6.59
N ASN A 386 -1.49 18.98 5.77
CA ASN A 386 -1.51 19.44 4.37
C ASN A 386 -0.29 18.99 3.54
N SER A 387 0.34 17.85 3.86
CA SER A 387 1.44 17.31 3.05
C SER A 387 0.99 16.75 1.70
N PHE A 388 -0.30 16.46 1.53
CA PHE A 388 -0.85 16.21 0.20
C PHE A 388 -1.26 17.55 -0.38
N SER A 389 -0.95 17.79 -1.66
CA SER A 389 -1.27 19.08 -2.27
C SER A 389 -2.77 19.18 -2.49
N ARG A 390 -3.40 20.21 -1.91
CA ARG A 390 -4.80 20.54 -2.15
C ARG A 390 -5.10 20.95 -3.60
N ASN A 391 -4.07 21.30 -4.35
CA ASN A 391 -4.16 21.72 -5.75
C ASN A 391 -3.90 20.55 -6.72
N SER A 392 -3.60 19.36 -6.20
CA SER A 392 -3.37 18.16 -7.01
C SER A 392 -4.52 17.17 -6.85
N ASP A 393 -4.97 16.61 -7.97
CA ASP A 393 -5.93 15.51 -7.97
C ASP A 393 -5.20 14.19 -7.72
N PHE A 394 -5.69 13.40 -6.77
CA PHE A 394 -5.09 12.14 -6.34
C PHE A 394 -5.83 10.94 -6.94
N THR A 395 -5.06 9.97 -7.44
CA THR A 395 -5.58 8.65 -7.81
C THR A 395 -4.82 7.57 -7.06
N VAL A 396 -5.55 6.67 -6.39
CA VAL A 396 -5.02 5.51 -5.68
C VAL A 396 -5.44 4.25 -6.43
N ASP A 397 -4.51 3.67 -7.18
CA ASP A 397 -4.75 2.46 -7.98
C ASP A 397 -4.83 1.22 -7.06
N ASN A 398 -5.26 0.07 -7.59
CA ASN A 398 -5.57 -1.14 -6.82
C ASN A 398 -4.48 -1.60 -5.84
N ASN A 399 -3.20 -1.39 -6.19
CA ASN A 399 -2.05 -1.79 -5.37
C ASN A 399 -1.43 -0.61 -4.60
N GLY A 400 -2.03 0.57 -4.72
CA GLY A 400 -1.62 1.79 -4.04
C GLY A 400 -2.27 1.93 -2.67
N THR A 401 -1.53 2.54 -1.75
CA THR A 401 -2.03 2.95 -0.44
C THR A 401 -1.78 4.45 -0.22
N LEU A 402 -2.83 5.20 0.14
CA LEU A 402 -2.70 6.55 0.68
C LEU A 402 -2.81 6.49 2.21
N ASP A 403 -1.80 6.94 2.92
CA ASP A 403 -1.71 6.82 4.38
C ASP A 403 -1.59 8.21 5.01
N THR A 404 -2.53 8.59 5.87
CA THR A 404 -2.48 9.92 6.54
C THR A 404 -1.53 9.95 7.73
N ASP A 405 -0.97 8.81 8.13
CA ASP A 405 -0.20 8.64 9.36
C ASP A 405 -0.92 9.30 10.57
N THR A 406 -0.28 10.27 11.23
CA THR A 406 -0.84 11.01 12.37
C THR A 406 -1.30 12.42 12.03
N PHE A 407 -1.40 12.74 10.73
CA PHE A 407 -1.65 14.09 10.22
C PHE A 407 -3.04 14.26 9.61
N ASN A 408 -3.39 15.52 9.35
CA ASN A 408 -4.63 15.94 8.69
C ASN A 408 -4.32 16.50 7.30
N PRO A 409 -4.09 15.65 6.28
CA PRO A 409 -3.79 16.11 4.95
C PRO A 409 -5.05 16.51 4.16
N THR A 410 -4.86 17.36 3.16
CA THR A 410 -5.89 17.77 2.21
C THR A 410 -5.49 17.36 0.80
N THR A 411 -6.35 16.71 0.03
CA THR A 411 -6.12 16.49 -1.42
C THR A 411 -6.97 17.46 -2.24
N GLY A 412 -6.71 17.57 -3.54
CA GLY A 412 -7.69 18.10 -4.51
C GLY A 412 -8.90 17.17 -4.61
N SER A 413 -9.19 16.64 -5.81
CA SER A 413 -10.08 15.48 -5.94
C SER A 413 -9.37 14.19 -5.53
N LEU A 414 -10.12 13.17 -5.11
CA LEU A 414 -9.56 11.88 -4.73
C LEU A 414 -10.33 10.73 -5.39
N SER A 415 -9.64 9.94 -6.21
CA SER A 415 -10.14 8.71 -6.84
C SER A 415 -9.50 7.48 -6.20
N VAL A 416 -10.30 6.53 -5.70
CA VAL A 416 -9.78 5.38 -4.94
C VAL A 416 -10.30 4.05 -5.51
N THR A 417 -9.38 3.24 -6.00
CA THR A 417 -9.58 1.79 -6.27
C THR A 417 -8.77 0.93 -5.28
N GLY A 418 -7.64 1.44 -4.79
CA GLY A 418 -6.81 0.78 -3.76
C GLY A 418 -7.27 1.05 -2.33
N PHE A 419 -6.31 1.34 -1.46
CA PHE A 419 -6.52 1.46 -0.02
C PHE A 419 -6.18 2.87 0.50
N VAL A 420 -6.99 3.38 1.41
CA VAL A 420 -6.69 4.58 2.19
C VAL A 420 -6.70 4.21 3.67
N THR A 421 -5.73 4.68 4.46
CA THR A 421 -5.69 4.43 5.90
C THR A 421 -5.39 5.69 6.68
N MET A 422 -6.08 5.82 7.81
CA MET A 422 -5.88 6.87 8.79
C MET A 422 -5.45 6.32 10.16
N GLN A 423 -5.31 5.00 10.29
CA GLN A 423 -5.34 4.31 11.58
C GLN A 423 -4.20 4.67 12.54
N SER A 424 -3.07 5.20 12.06
CA SER A 424 -1.99 5.67 12.93
C SER A 424 -2.40 6.90 13.77
N GLY A 425 -3.35 7.70 13.28
CA GLY A 425 -3.76 8.98 13.88
C GLY A 425 -4.75 8.91 15.04
N GLY A 426 -4.82 7.80 15.76
CA GLY A 426 -5.76 7.64 16.88
C GLY A 426 -7.21 7.84 16.41
N THR A 427 -7.97 8.71 17.07
CA THR A 427 -9.39 8.98 16.77
C THR A 427 -9.67 10.40 16.27
N SER A 428 -8.63 11.20 15.98
CA SER A 428 -8.78 12.63 15.69
C SER A 428 -8.43 13.03 14.26
N ASN A 429 -7.70 12.20 13.50
CA ASN A 429 -7.33 12.56 12.13
C ASN A 429 -8.55 12.81 11.24
N VAL A 430 -8.39 13.79 10.36
CA VAL A 430 -9.30 14.12 9.29
C VAL A 430 -8.57 14.08 7.95
N LEU A 431 -9.08 13.31 7.00
CA LEU A 431 -8.69 13.41 5.60
C LEU A 431 -9.67 14.34 4.90
N THR A 432 -9.19 15.46 4.37
CA THR A 432 -10.03 16.39 3.62
C THR A 432 -9.80 16.24 2.12
N VAL A 433 -10.88 16.14 1.36
CA VAL A 433 -10.90 16.16 -0.10
C VAL A 433 -11.51 17.50 -0.52
N ALA A 434 -10.69 18.40 -1.05
CA ALA A 434 -11.13 19.74 -1.42
C ALA A 434 -12.08 19.73 -2.63
N GLY A 435 -11.96 18.73 -3.50
CA GLY A 435 -12.82 18.49 -4.65
C GLY A 435 -13.76 17.29 -4.45
N ASN A 436 -13.93 16.50 -5.51
CA ASN A 436 -14.82 15.35 -5.51
C ASN A 436 -14.12 14.08 -5.00
N TYR A 437 -14.88 13.20 -4.35
CA TYR A 437 -14.43 11.88 -3.94
C TYR A 437 -15.13 10.80 -4.77
N THR A 438 -14.36 10.02 -5.53
CA THR A 438 -14.88 8.92 -6.34
C THR A 438 -14.19 7.64 -5.94
N SER A 439 -14.95 6.54 -5.80
CA SER A 439 -14.33 5.25 -5.51
C SER A 439 -14.92 4.13 -6.35
N ASN A 440 -14.09 3.19 -6.75
CA ASN A 440 -14.48 2.02 -7.53
C ASN A 440 -14.17 0.74 -6.74
N GLY A 441 -14.86 0.56 -5.61
CA GLY A 441 -14.63 -0.56 -4.70
C GLY A 441 -13.40 -0.42 -3.81
N GLY A 442 -12.86 0.80 -3.67
CA GLY A 442 -11.74 1.08 -2.78
C GLY A 442 -12.11 0.90 -1.29
N ALA A 443 -11.10 0.74 -0.45
CA ALA A 443 -11.29 0.60 1.00
C ALA A 443 -10.66 1.78 1.77
N LEU A 444 -11.34 2.22 2.82
CA LEU A 444 -10.89 3.28 3.72
C LEU A 444 -10.89 2.77 5.18
N ALA A 445 -9.72 2.72 5.80
CA ALA A 445 -9.56 2.32 7.19
C ALA A 445 -9.43 3.51 8.12
N MET A 446 -10.20 3.47 9.20
CA MET A 446 -10.29 4.54 10.20
C MET A 446 -10.61 3.97 11.58
N ASN A 447 -10.27 4.71 12.63
CA ASN A 447 -10.58 4.34 14.00
C ASN A 447 -11.76 5.12 14.55
N THR A 448 -12.54 4.46 15.39
CA THR A 448 -13.65 5.03 16.14
C THR A 448 -13.65 4.46 17.55
N VAL A 449 -13.95 5.27 18.55
CA VAL A 449 -14.37 4.76 19.87
C VAL A 449 -15.86 4.43 19.74
N LEU A 450 -16.25 3.15 19.62
CA LEU A 450 -17.67 2.82 19.45
C LEU A 450 -18.45 3.09 20.75
N GLY A 451 -19.33 4.09 20.72
CA GLY A 451 -20.12 4.58 21.86
C GLY A 451 -21.36 5.37 21.43
N ALA A 452 -21.67 6.47 22.12
CA ALA A 452 -22.81 7.35 21.83
C ALA A 452 -22.52 8.32 20.67
N ASP A 453 -23.46 9.21 20.33
CA ASP A 453 -23.40 10.09 19.16
C ASP A 453 -22.13 10.97 19.06
N ASP A 454 -21.60 11.40 20.20
CA ASP A 454 -20.43 12.29 20.33
C ASP A 454 -19.09 11.54 20.40
N SER A 455 -19.09 10.24 20.13
CA SER A 455 -17.89 9.42 20.22
C SER A 455 -16.77 9.92 19.30
N ALA A 456 -15.54 9.90 19.81
CA ALA A 456 -14.37 10.26 19.04
C ALA A 456 -14.18 9.30 17.84
N SER A 457 -14.07 9.88 16.65
CA SER A 457 -13.95 9.14 15.41
C SER A 457 -13.17 9.96 14.39
N GLN A 458 -12.32 9.28 13.64
CA GLN A 458 -11.68 9.84 12.46
C GLN A 458 -12.71 10.08 11.37
N LYS A 459 -12.43 11.05 10.48
CA LYS A 459 -13.41 11.47 9.46
C LYS A 459 -12.80 11.62 8.09
N LEU A 460 -13.55 11.18 7.08
CA LEU A 460 -13.40 11.65 5.71
C LEU A 460 -14.30 12.89 5.52
N VAL A 461 -13.72 14.01 5.12
CA VAL A 461 -14.46 15.25 4.80
C VAL A 461 -14.32 15.53 3.30
N VAL A 462 -15.44 15.62 2.59
CA VAL A 462 -15.49 15.88 1.14
C VAL A 462 -16.21 17.19 0.88
N ASN A 463 -15.50 18.17 0.34
CA ASN A 463 -16.05 19.49 0.06
C ASN A 463 -16.81 19.56 -1.28
N GLY A 464 -16.63 18.56 -2.16
CA GLY A 464 -17.39 18.36 -3.39
C GLY A 464 -18.42 17.24 -3.30
N ASP A 465 -18.65 16.57 -4.44
CA ASP A 465 -19.59 15.47 -4.58
C ASP A 465 -18.91 14.11 -4.31
N THR A 466 -19.68 13.12 -3.87
CA THR A 466 -19.24 11.72 -3.79
C THR A 466 -19.90 10.86 -4.87
N SER A 467 -19.18 9.85 -5.38
CA SER A 467 -19.72 8.86 -6.31
C SER A 467 -19.03 7.49 -6.20
N GLY A 468 -19.69 6.45 -6.71
CA GLY A 468 -19.16 5.08 -6.72
C GLY A 468 -19.33 4.35 -5.39
N THR A 469 -18.46 3.39 -5.09
CA THR A 469 -18.58 2.50 -3.91
C THR A 469 -17.29 2.45 -3.09
N THR A 470 -17.42 2.50 -1.76
CA THR A 470 -16.30 2.44 -0.82
C THR A 470 -16.62 1.54 0.36
N THR A 471 -15.69 0.67 0.75
CA THR A 471 -15.80 -0.14 1.97
C THR A 471 -15.05 0.55 3.12
N LEU A 472 -15.74 0.80 4.23
CA LEU A 472 -15.16 1.34 5.46
C LEU A 472 -14.68 0.21 6.38
N HIS A 473 -13.40 0.24 6.73
CA HIS A 473 -12.79 -0.63 7.72
C HIS A 473 -12.69 0.15 9.05
N ILE A 474 -13.73 0.05 9.88
CA ILE A 474 -13.76 0.71 11.18
C ILE A 474 -13.06 -0.16 12.22
N ASN A 475 -12.03 0.37 12.86
CA ASN A 475 -11.38 -0.25 14.00
C ASN A 475 -11.87 0.39 15.32
N ASN A 476 -12.39 -0.43 16.23
CA ASN A 476 -12.84 0.04 17.54
C ASN A 476 -11.64 0.29 18.46
N LEU A 477 -11.38 1.56 18.80
CA LEU A 477 -10.28 1.93 19.69
C LEU A 477 -10.77 2.04 21.15
N GLY A 478 -11.11 0.90 21.74
CA GLY A 478 -11.47 0.81 23.16
C GLY A 478 -12.89 1.27 23.53
N GLY A 479 -13.77 1.49 22.55
CA GLY A 479 -15.18 1.73 22.81
C GLY A 479 -15.87 0.51 23.42
N LEU A 480 -16.82 0.74 24.32
CA LEU A 480 -17.57 -0.31 25.02
C LEU A 480 -18.98 -0.54 24.45
N GLY A 481 -19.41 0.30 23.50
CA GLY A 481 -20.76 0.35 22.99
C GLY A 481 -21.70 1.19 23.86
N ALA A 482 -22.60 1.92 23.21
CA ALA A 482 -23.70 2.67 23.81
C ALA A 482 -24.75 2.98 22.74
N PRO A 483 -26.01 3.24 23.09
CA PRO A 483 -27.02 3.62 22.10
C PRO A 483 -26.68 4.99 21.50
N THR A 484 -26.84 5.12 20.19
CA THR A 484 -26.86 6.42 19.48
C THR A 484 -28.29 6.97 19.50
N THR A 485 -28.47 8.22 19.94
CA THR A 485 -29.79 8.84 20.16
C THR A 485 -30.12 9.97 19.17
N GLY A 486 -29.11 10.46 18.43
CA GLY A 486 -29.22 11.44 17.36
C GLY A 486 -28.93 10.83 15.99
N ASN A 487 -28.13 11.52 15.17
CA ASN A 487 -27.74 11.02 13.86
C ASN A 487 -26.74 9.84 13.93
N GLY A 488 -26.12 9.57 15.08
CA GLY A 488 -25.03 8.59 15.23
C GLY A 488 -23.64 9.22 15.20
N ILE A 489 -22.61 8.36 15.16
CA ILE A 489 -21.20 8.77 15.13
C ILE A 489 -20.81 9.14 13.70
N LEU A 490 -20.49 10.42 13.45
CA LEU A 490 -20.12 10.92 12.12
C LEU A 490 -18.76 10.38 11.66
N VAL A 491 -18.74 9.69 10.50
CA VAL A 491 -17.53 9.11 9.90
C VAL A 491 -17.21 9.64 8.50
N VAL A 492 -18.23 10.09 7.75
CA VAL A 492 -18.05 10.76 6.45
C VAL A 492 -18.91 12.00 6.38
N GLU A 493 -18.28 13.13 6.09
CA GLU A 493 -18.93 14.42 5.89
C GLU A 493 -18.87 14.81 4.41
N VAL A 494 -20.00 15.15 3.79
CA VAL A 494 -20.07 15.56 2.38
C VAL A 494 -20.83 16.88 2.27
N ALA A 495 -20.19 17.90 1.70
CA ALA A 495 -20.81 19.20 1.46
C ALA A 495 -21.67 19.21 0.16
N GLY A 496 -21.21 18.52 -0.89
CA GLY A 496 -21.92 18.37 -2.16
C GLY A 496 -22.95 17.24 -2.18
N ALA A 497 -23.26 16.74 -3.38
CA ALA A 497 -24.14 15.60 -3.57
C ALA A 497 -23.47 14.31 -3.08
N SER A 498 -24.09 13.61 -2.14
CA SER A 498 -23.55 12.35 -1.60
C SER A 498 -24.08 11.12 -2.36
N ASN A 499 -23.76 11.02 -3.65
CA ASN A 499 -24.21 9.90 -4.51
C ASN A 499 -23.31 8.65 -4.41
N GLY A 500 -22.20 8.72 -3.67
CA GLY A 500 -21.36 7.57 -3.37
C GLY A 500 -22.00 6.67 -2.31
N VAL A 501 -21.78 5.36 -2.41
CA VAL A 501 -22.27 4.36 -1.46
C VAL A 501 -21.12 3.89 -0.57
N PHE A 502 -21.24 4.11 0.73
CA PHE A 502 -20.33 3.55 1.72
C PHE A 502 -20.95 2.32 2.36
N SER A 503 -20.15 1.28 2.58
CA SER A 503 -20.56 0.05 3.26
C SER A 503 -19.55 -0.34 4.34
N LEU A 504 -19.96 -1.15 5.31
CA LEU A 504 -19.05 -1.81 6.23
C LEU A 504 -18.61 -3.15 5.64
N LEU A 505 -17.45 -3.65 6.08
CA LEU A 505 -17.07 -5.05 5.85
C LEU A 505 -18.17 -6.02 6.28
N GLU A 506 -18.23 -7.19 5.63
CA GLU A 506 -19.12 -8.26 6.05
C GLU A 506 -18.92 -8.56 7.55
N PRO A 507 -20.00 -8.71 8.34
CA PRO A 507 -21.40 -8.91 7.94
C PRO A 507 -22.24 -7.62 7.70
N GLY A 508 -21.61 -6.45 7.54
CA GLY A 508 -22.29 -5.18 7.30
C GLY A 508 -22.65 -4.40 8.58
N TYR A 509 -22.13 -4.83 9.73
CA TYR A 509 -22.25 -4.15 11.02
C TYR A 509 -21.02 -4.38 11.88
N LEU A 510 -20.80 -3.51 12.86
CA LEU A 510 -19.79 -3.66 13.91
C LEU A 510 -20.50 -4.06 15.21
N GLU A 511 -19.94 -5.00 15.98
CA GLU A 511 -20.52 -5.45 17.24
C GLU A 511 -19.58 -5.14 18.41
N VAL A 512 -20.10 -4.49 19.45
CA VAL A 512 -19.36 -4.19 20.68
C VAL A 512 -20.33 -4.11 21.86
N GLY A 513 -20.02 -4.84 22.94
CA GLY A 513 -20.97 -5.00 24.05
C GLY A 513 -22.29 -5.58 23.55
N GLU A 514 -23.40 -4.96 23.96
CA GLU A 514 -24.76 -5.33 23.54
C GLU A 514 -25.22 -4.65 22.24
N PHE A 515 -24.35 -3.85 21.62
CA PHE A 515 -24.72 -2.95 20.52
C PHE A 515 -24.17 -3.41 19.18
N ARG A 516 -24.99 -3.26 18.14
CA ARG A 516 -24.58 -3.37 16.74
C ARG A 516 -24.69 -2.03 16.06
N TYR A 517 -23.59 -1.60 15.44
CA TYR A 517 -23.49 -0.36 14.70
C TYR A 517 -23.61 -0.64 13.21
N PHE A 518 -24.53 0.06 12.56
CA PHE A 518 -24.77 0.02 11.13
C PHE A 518 -24.41 1.37 10.52
N LEU A 519 -23.83 1.36 9.34
CA LEU A 519 -23.57 2.59 8.59
C LEU A 519 -24.87 3.06 7.92
N THR A 520 -25.26 4.31 8.19
CA THR A 520 -26.50 4.92 7.70
C THR A 520 -26.23 6.32 7.16
N GLN A 521 -26.79 6.64 6.00
CA GLN A 521 -26.73 7.98 5.43
C GLN A 521 -27.86 8.84 5.99
N VAL A 522 -27.53 10.01 6.54
CA VAL A 522 -28.48 11.02 7.05
C VAL A 522 -28.18 12.36 6.40
N GLY A 523 -29.10 12.86 5.57
CA GLY A 523 -28.79 13.97 4.67
C GLY A 523 -27.67 13.57 3.71
N ASN A 524 -26.63 14.39 3.61
CA ASN A 524 -25.45 14.09 2.79
C ASN A 524 -24.33 13.38 3.56
N HIS A 525 -24.47 13.16 4.86
CA HIS A 525 -23.38 12.63 5.70
C HIS A 525 -23.64 11.16 6.09
N TRP A 526 -22.58 10.45 6.47
CA TRP A 526 -22.67 9.05 6.88
C TRP A 526 -22.27 8.87 8.34
N TYR A 527 -23.10 8.11 9.05
CA TYR A 527 -23.00 7.91 10.49
C TYR A 527 -23.04 6.42 10.83
N LEU A 528 -22.32 6.04 11.89
CA LEU A 528 -22.52 4.76 12.56
C LEU A 528 -23.67 4.92 13.57
N GLN A 529 -24.75 4.17 13.38
CA GLN A 529 -25.93 4.18 14.24
C GLN A 529 -26.14 2.81 14.87
N THR A 530 -26.45 2.79 16.16
CA THR A 530 -27.00 1.59 16.78
C THR A 530 -28.44 1.38 16.31
N ARG A 531 -28.76 0.18 15.87
CA ARG A 531 -30.17 -0.23 15.68
C ARG A 531 -30.55 -1.14 16.83
N THR A 532 -31.70 -0.90 17.45
CA THR A 532 -32.30 -1.88 18.35
C THR A 532 -32.56 -3.15 17.56
N ARG A 533 -32.18 -4.31 18.11
CA ARG A 533 -32.57 -5.59 17.52
C ARG A 533 -34.10 -5.67 17.55
N ASP A 534 -34.75 -5.49 16.41
CA ASP A 534 -36.18 -5.80 16.30
C ASP A 534 -36.36 -7.30 16.61
N GLY A 535 -37.09 -7.61 17.68
CA GLY A 535 -37.67 -8.95 17.88
C GLY A 535 -36.92 -9.96 18.75
N VAL A 536 -36.16 -9.56 19.76
CA VAL A 536 -35.94 -10.46 20.93
C VAL A 536 -36.38 -9.74 22.19
N SER A 537 -37.70 -9.59 22.36
CA SER A 537 -38.24 -9.52 23.71
C SER A 537 -38.08 -10.90 24.32
N THR A 538 -37.42 -11.00 25.47
CA THR A 538 -37.41 -12.22 26.28
C THR A 538 -38.86 -12.72 26.44
N PRO A 539 -39.21 -13.95 26.01
CA PRO A 539 -40.60 -14.39 26.00
C PRO A 539 -41.13 -14.48 27.44
N GLU A 540 -42.32 -13.92 27.68
CA GLU A 540 -43.04 -14.11 28.94
C GLU A 540 -43.69 -15.50 28.98
N VAL A 541 -43.55 -16.19 30.11
CA VAL A 541 -43.99 -17.57 30.31
C VAL A 541 -44.90 -17.65 31.50
N SER A 542 -46.11 -18.16 31.30
CA SER A 542 -47.10 -18.37 32.37
C SER A 542 -47.53 -19.82 32.44
N ILE A 543 -48.11 -20.20 33.58
CA ILE A 543 -48.62 -21.56 33.80
C ILE A 543 -49.98 -21.52 34.48
N ALA A 544 -50.91 -22.35 34.00
CA ALA A 544 -52.25 -22.49 34.56
C ALA A 544 -52.71 -23.95 34.48
N CYS A 545 -53.45 -24.42 35.49
CA CYS A 545 -54.00 -25.77 35.52
C CYS A 545 -55.53 -25.73 35.52
N THR A 546 -56.17 -26.60 34.75
CA THR A 546 -57.63 -26.72 34.66
C THR A 546 -58.10 -28.17 34.72
N PRO A 547 -59.08 -28.51 35.58
CA PRO A 547 -59.68 -27.67 36.62
C PRO A 547 -58.69 -27.37 37.79
N THR A 548 -58.93 -26.29 38.54
CA THR A 548 -58.11 -25.89 39.71
C THR A 548 -58.50 -26.64 41.00
N GLN A 549 -59.57 -27.43 40.95
CA GLN A 549 -60.01 -28.30 42.04
C GLN A 549 -60.32 -29.68 41.49
N LEU A 550 -59.81 -30.71 42.16
CA LEU A 550 -60.07 -32.11 41.89
C LEU A 550 -60.72 -32.73 43.12
N SER A 551 -61.66 -33.65 42.94
CA SER A 551 -62.07 -34.55 44.03
C SER A 551 -61.02 -35.66 44.15
N ASP A 552 -60.83 -36.24 45.34
CA ASP A 552 -60.03 -37.46 45.52
C ASP A 552 -60.77 -38.75 45.09
N ALA A 553 -61.42 -38.69 43.93
CA ALA A 553 -62.12 -39.79 43.28
C ALA A 553 -61.40 -40.26 42.00
N ASP A 554 -61.76 -41.45 41.51
CA ASP A 554 -61.23 -41.98 40.25
C ASP A 554 -61.41 -41.01 39.07
N ASN A 555 -60.41 -40.97 38.18
CA ASN A 555 -60.40 -40.21 36.92
C ASN A 555 -60.45 -38.69 37.06
N GLN A 556 -59.98 -38.13 38.17
CA GLN A 556 -59.88 -36.69 38.39
C GLN A 556 -58.51 -36.18 37.95
N VAL A 557 -58.46 -35.43 36.84
CA VAL A 557 -57.23 -34.94 36.22
C VAL A 557 -57.32 -33.44 35.94
N ALA A 558 -56.29 -32.70 36.34
CA ALA A 558 -56.05 -31.32 35.94
C ALA A 558 -54.94 -31.27 34.90
N THR A 559 -55.20 -30.62 33.76
CA THR A 559 -54.18 -30.34 32.75
C THR A 559 -53.55 -28.99 33.04
N CYS A 560 -52.24 -28.99 33.27
CA CYS A 560 -51.41 -27.81 33.46
C CYS A 560 -50.75 -27.43 32.14
N THR A 561 -51.07 -26.23 31.64
CA THR A 561 -50.54 -25.69 30.40
C THR A 561 -49.55 -24.58 30.70
N VAL A 562 -48.32 -24.74 30.22
CA VAL A 562 -47.32 -23.67 30.12
C VAL A 562 -47.54 -22.94 28.80
N THR A 563 -47.67 -21.61 28.85
CA THR A 563 -47.97 -20.77 27.68
C THR A 563 -46.91 -19.70 27.52
N LEU A 564 -46.39 -19.57 26.30
CA LEU A 564 -45.51 -18.48 25.87
C LEU A 564 -46.35 -17.33 25.30
N ALA A 565 -45.99 -16.09 25.61
CA ALA A 565 -46.59 -14.90 24.99
C ALA A 565 -46.37 -14.85 23.46
N ALA A 566 -45.29 -15.47 22.97
CA ALA A 566 -45.00 -15.66 21.55
C ALA A 566 -44.25 -16.99 21.32
N ALA A 567 -44.59 -17.70 20.24
CA ALA A 567 -43.89 -18.92 19.83
C ALA A 567 -42.43 -18.61 19.45
N GLN A 568 -41.54 -19.59 19.66
CA GLN A 568 -40.11 -19.46 19.37
C GLN A 568 -39.71 -20.38 18.20
N GLU A 569 -38.74 -19.96 17.40
CA GLU A 569 -38.24 -20.72 16.22
C GLU A 569 -37.47 -22.00 16.60
N THR A 570 -37.12 -22.17 17.89
CA THR A 570 -36.38 -23.31 18.43
C THR A 570 -37.01 -23.81 19.72
N ASP A 571 -36.70 -25.05 20.10
CA ASP A 571 -37.19 -25.65 21.36
C ASP A 571 -36.76 -24.81 22.57
N LEU A 572 -37.72 -24.44 23.41
CA LEU A 572 -37.47 -23.65 24.61
C LEU A 572 -37.69 -24.49 25.88
N PRO A 573 -36.63 -24.86 26.63
CA PRO A 573 -36.76 -25.57 27.90
C PRO A 573 -37.20 -24.62 29.03
N ILE A 574 -38.39 -24.84 29.60
CA ILE A 574 -38.93 -24.08 30.72
C ILE A 574 -38.67 -24.81 32.03
N ASN A 575 -37.96 -24.16 32.96
CA ASN A 575 -37.74 -24.71 34.29
C ASN A 575 -39.00 -24.52 35.11
N LEU A 576 -39.43 -25.58 35.81
CA LEU A 576 -40.57 -25.57 36.71
C LEU A 576 -40.11 -25.89 38.14
N ASN A 577 -40.71 -25.21 39.12
CA ASN A 577 -40.74 -25.67 40.50
C ASN A 577 -41.91 -26.66 40.63
N LEU A 578 -41.58 -27.95 40.71
CA LEU A 578 -42.56 -29.04 40.75
C LEU A 578 -43.31 -29.08 42.10
N PRO A 579 -44.55 -29.62 42.13
CA PRO A 579 -45.30 -29.81 43.38
C PRO A 579 -44.55 -30.76 44.31
N THR A 580 -44.68 -30.56 45.62
CA THR A 580 -44.12 -31.47 46.62
C THR A 580 -44.75 -32.86 46.50
N ASP A 581 -43.98 -33.93 46.68
CA ASP A 581 -44.53 -35.29 46.62
C ASP A 581 -45.62 -35.50 47.67
N SER A 582 -46.75 -36.09 47.24
CA SER A 582 -47.88 -36.40 48.11
C SER A 582 -48.55 -37.69 47.66
N PRO A 583 -48.98 -38.57 48.58
CA PRO A 583 -49.74 -39.76 48.20
C PRO A 583 -51.14 -39.44 47.63
N ARG A 584 -51.60 -38.18 47.72
CA ARG A 584 -52.94 -37.73 47.29
C ARG A 584 -53.04 -37.39 45.80
N TYR A 585 -51.93 -37.29 45.08
CA TYR A 585 -51.92 -37.06 43.64
C TYR A 585 -50.65 -37.61 42.99
N THR A 586 -50.67 -37.75 41.67
CA THR A 586 -49.49 -37.99 40.84
C THR A 586 -49.35 -36.85 39.83
N SER A 587 -48.12 -36.56 39.38
CA SER A 587 -47.88 -35.53 38.37
C SER A 587 -46.99 -36.07 37.25
N THR A 588 -47.29 -35.65 36.02
CA THR A 588 -46.45 -35.92 34.83
C THR A 588 -45.55 -34.72 34.49
N CYS A 589 -45.60 -33.64 35.26
CA CYS A 589 -44.80 -32.44 35.00
C CYS A 589 -43.31 -32.71 35.26
N THR A 590 -42.46 -32.39 34.29
CA THR A 590 -41.00 -32.48 34.39
C THR A 590 -40.36 -31.10 34.42
N THR A 591 -39.12 -31.01 34.92
CA THR A 591 -38.32 -29.77 34.85
C THR A 591 -36.96 -30.11 34.23
N PRO A 592 -36.60 -29.57 33.04
CA PRO A 592 -37.41 -28.64 32.24
C PRO A 592 -38.59 -29.30 31.52
N LEU A 593 -39.64 -28.52 31.27
CA LEU A 593 -40.71 -28.84 30.32
C LEU A 593 -40.40 -28.13 29.00
N VAL A 594 -40.29 -28.86 27.89
CA VAL A 594 -39.91 -28.28 26.60
C VAL A 594 -41.14 -27.80 25.84
N VAL A 595 -41.17 -26.51 25.50
CA VAL A 595 -42.08 -25.98 24.47
C VAL A 595 -41.39 -26.14 23.12
N ALA A 596 -41.95 -26.99 22.25
CA ALA A 596 -41.35 -27.29 20.95
C ALA A 596 -41.30 -26.05 20.04
N ALA A 597 -40.34 -26.03 19.12
CA ALA A 597 -40.23 -24.99 18.09
C ALA A 597 -41.57 -24.75 17.39
N ASN A 598 -41.89 -23.49 17.14
CA ASN A 598 -43.14 -22.99 16.56
C ASN A 598 -44.41 -23.30 17.37
N SER A 599 -44.28 -23.84 18.58
CA SER A 599 -45.39 -23.95 19.54
C SER A 599 -45.37 -22.78 20.52
N SER A 600 -46.57 -22.38 20.96
CA SER A 600 -46.76 -21.40 22.03
C SER A 600 -47.11 -22.05 23.37
N SER A 601 -47.20 -23.38 23.45
CA SER A 601 -47.54 -24.06 24.70
C SER A 601 -47.02 -25.50 24.80
N ALA A 602 -46.91 -25.98 26.03
CA ALA A 602 -46.67 -27.37 26.39
C ALA A 602 -47.55 -27.75 27.60
N THR A 603 -47.93 -29.02 27.71
CA THR A 603 -48.84 -29.48 28.76
C THR A 603 -48.24 -30.61 29.60
N CYS A 604 -48.64 -30.66 30.85
CA CYS A 604 -48.47 -31.78 31.77
C CYS A 604 -49.74 -31.94 32.63
N THR A 605 -49.82 -32.96 33.46
CA THR A 605 -51.03 -33.28 34.22
C THR A 605 -50.76 -33.49 35.71
N ILE A 606 -51.77 -33.19 36.52
CA ILE A 606 -51.88 -33.57 37.93
C ILE A 606 -53.13 -34.44 38.05
N THR A 607 -52.96 -35.67 38.52
CA THR A 607 -54.05 -36.65 38.64
C THR A 607 -54.25 -36.96 40.12
N ALA A 608 -55.46 -36.75 40.63
CA ALA A 608 -55.77 -37.12 42.01
C ALA A 608 -55.68 -38.64 42.19
N VAL A 609 -55.17 -39.07 43.33
CA VAL A 609 -55.18 -40.47 43.73
C VAL A 609 -56.43 -40.69 44.57
N PRO A 610 -57.27 -41.69 44.23
CA PRO A 610 -58.46 -41.99 45.01
C PRO A 610 -58.12 -42.25 46.47
N ASN A 611 -58.86 -41.61 47.36
CA ASN A 611 -58.73 -41.79 48.81
C ASN A 611 -60.12 -42.02 49.41
N THR A 612 -60.17 -42.74 50.53
CA THR A 612 -61.43 -43.10 51.22
C THR A 612 -61.35 -42.81 52.72
N THR A 613 -60.41 -41.96 53.14
CA THR A 613 -60.13 -41.62 54.54
C THR A 613 -60.96 -40.40 54.92
N PRO A 614 -62.03 -40.53 55.74
CA PRO A 614 -62.93 -39.41 55.99
C PRO A 614 -62.28 -38.26 56.77
N ASN A 615 -62.48 -37.02 56.29
CA ASN A 615 -62.01 -35.78 56.91
C ASN A 615 -60.48 -35.67 57.07
N ASP A 616 -59.70 -36.21 56.14
CA ASP A 616 -58.24 -36.09 56.15
C ASP A 616 -57.72 -34.79 55.49
N GLY A 617 -58.63 -33.99 54.95
CA GLY A 617 -58.38 -32.62 54.52
C GLY A 617 -57.80 -32.48 53.11
N ASN A 618 -57.82 -31.25 52.60
CA ASN A 618 -57.42 -30.94 51.23
C ASN A 618 -55.89 -30.84 51.10
N VAL A 619 -55.34 -31.32 49.98
CA VAL A 619 -53.93 -31.12 49.61
C VAL A 619 -53.84 -30.21 48.39
N THR A 620 -52.89 -29.28 48.39
CA THR A 620 -52.66 -28.38 47.26
C THR A 620 -51.38 -28.77 46.53
N ALA A 621 -51.50 -29.12 45.25
CA ALA A 621 -50.37 -29.26 44.34
C ALA A 621 -50.07 -27.88 43.73
N GLN A 622 -48.89 -27.32 44.02
CA GLN A 622 -48.48 -26.01 43.53
C GLN A 622 -47.35 -26.13 42.51
N LEU A 623 -47.52 -25.48 41.36
CA LEU A 623 -46.57 -25.50 40.25
C LEU A 623 -46.27 -24.04 39.84
N SER A 624 -44.99 -23.71 39.64
CA SER A 624 -44.60 -22.36 39.19
C SER A 624 -43.43 -22.42 38.23
N VAL A 625 -43.28 -21.36 37.43
CA VAL A 625 -42.14 -21.19 36.53
C VAL A 625 -40.92 -20.76 37.36
N ALA A 626 -39.81 -21.48 37.23
CA ALA A 626 -38.55 -21.16 37.87
C ALA A 626 -37.66 -20.28 36.96
N PRO A 627 -36.63 -19.60 37.47
CA PRO A 627 -35.70 -18.83 36.64
C PRO A 627 -35.01 -19.71 35.57
N PRO A 628 -34.68 -19.15 34.39
CA PRO A 628 -33.98 -19.88 33.35
C PRO A 628 -32.53 -20.20 33.75
N THR A 629 -31.99 -21.28 33.18
CA THR A 629 -30.58 -21.67 33.37
C THR A 629 -29.63 -20.83 32.51
N VAL A 630 -30.13 -20.30 31.38
CA VAL A 630 -29.43 -19.35 30.52
C VAL A 630 -30.03 -17.96 30.78
N PRO A 631 -29.23 -16.93 31.09
CA PRO A 631 -29.73 -15.56 31.28
C PRO A 631 -30.62 -15.13 30.10
N ASP A 632 -31.74 -14.48 30.43
CA ASP A 632 -32.68 -13.89 29.47
C ASP A 632 -33.38 -14.87 28.51
N ALA A 633 -33.32 -16.20 28.76
CA ALA A 633 -34.03 -17.17 27.92
C ALA A 633 -35.57 -17.03 27.99
N TYR A 634 -36.10 -16.62 29.14
CA TYR A 634 -37.52 -16.25 29.33
C TYR A 634 -37.73 -15.50 30.65
N VAL A 635 -38.88 -14.83 30.78
CA VAL A 635 -39.34 -14.18 32.02
C VAL A 635 -40.57 -14.89 32.55
N ALA A 636 -40.55 -15.30 33.82
CA ALA A 636 -41.71 -15.88 34.48
C ALA A 636 -42.79 -14.80 34.71
N ALA A 637 -43.99 -15.05 34.19
CA ALA A 637 -45.14 -14.16 34.28
C ALA A 637 -46.34 -14.90 34.89
N GLY A 638 -47.11 -14.20 35.73
CA GLY A 638 -48.31 -14.74 36.38
C GLY A 638 -48.05 -15.43 37.72
N ALA A 639 -49.15 -15.81 38.40
CA ALA A 639 -49.11 -16.46 39.70
C ALA A 639 -48.82 -17.98 39.56
N PRO A 640 -48.29 -18.64 40.61
CA PRO A 640 -48.21 -20.09 40.67
C PRO A 640 -49.57 -20.75 40.39
N ALA A 641 -49.59 -21.80 39.56
CA ALA A 641 -50.77 -22.61 39.36
C ALA A 641 -50.99 -23.51 40.59
N GLN A 642 -52.24 -23.57 41.07
CA GLN A 642 -52.62 -24.40 42.21
C GLN A 642 -53.77 -25.31 41.82
N VAL A 643 -53.60 -26.61 42.09
CA VAL A 643 -54.65 -27.62 41.98
C VAL A 643 -54.92 -28.14 43.39
N VAL A 644 -56.13 -27.90 43.90
CA VAL A 644 -56.55 -28.38 45.23
C VAL A 644 -57.25 -29.72 45.06
N ILE A 645 -56.68 -30.77 45.62
CA ILE A 645 -57.32 -32.07 45.76
C ILE A 645 -58.20 -31.99 47.01
N MET A 646 -59.51 -31.96 46.80
CA MET A 646 -60.53 -31.84 47.82
C MET A 646 -60.89 -33.22 48.36
N ASP A 647 -60.95 -33.32 49.69
CA ASP A 647 -61.49 -34.46 50.40
C ASP A 647 -63.02 -34.51 50.21
N ALA A 648 -63.49 -35.53 49.48
CA ALA A 648 -64.92 -35.74 49.22
C ALA A 648 -65.57 -36.76 50.18
N ASP A 649 -64.84 -37.26 51.18
CA ASP A 649 -65.29 -38.33 52.06
C ASP A 649 -66.17 -37.79 53.20
N THR A 650 -67.48 -37.69 52.96
CA THR A 650 -68.44 -37.27 54.00
C THR A 650 -68.59 -38.31 55.13
N THR A 651 -68.61 -37.86 56.39
CA THR A 651 -68.91 -38.73 57.55
C THR A 651 -70.33 -39.28 57.47
N ARG A 652 -70.46 -40.62 57.49
CA ARG A 652 -71.76 -41.30 57.70
C ARG A 652 -72.33 -40.94 59.10
N PRO A 653 -73.57 -40.43 59.23
CA PRO A 653 -74.17 -40.16 60.54
C PRO A 653 -74.67 -41.45 61.24
N PRO A 654 -74.70 -41.52 62.59
CA PRO A 654 -75.21 -42.66 63.34
C PRO A 654 -76.73 -42.62 63.63
N THR A 655 -77.33 -43.82 63.56
CA THR A 655 -78.51 -44.39 64.29
C THR A 655 -79.84 -43.62 64.39
N ASN A 656 -80.90 -44.17 63.73
CA ASN A 656 -82.23 -44.51 64.27
C ASN A 656 -83.30 -44.50 63.15
N ARG A 657 -83.88 -45.66 62.83
CA ARG A 657 -85.18 -45.73 62.13
C ARG A 657 -86.28 -45.84 63.19
N PRO A 658 -87.19 -44.86 63.32
CA PRO A 658 -88.50 -45.10 63.90
C PRO A 658 -89.30 -46.02 62.99
N ALA A 659 -90.08 -46.92 63.59
CA ALA A 659 -90.99 -47.81 62.88
C ALA A 659 -91.99 -47.03 62.01
N ILE A 660 -92.15 -47.47 60.76
CA ILE A 660 -93.29 -47.09 59.92
C ILE A 660 -94.48 -47.93 60.40
N PRO A 661 -95.67 -47.35 60.65
CA PRO A 661 -96.84 -48.09 61.06
C PRO A 661 -97.27 -49.07 59.94
N THR A 662 -97.46 -50.32 60.33
CA THR A 662 -98.10 -51.36 59.53
C THR A 662 -99.57 -51.02 59.31
N VAL A 663 -99.97 -50.87 58.04
CA VAL A 663 -101.39 -50.89 57.67
C VAL A 663 -101.84 -52.34 57.75
N GLY A 664 -102.56 -52.68 58.82
CA GLY A 664 -103.11 -54.03 59.01
C GLY A 664 -104.11 -54.40 57.89
N PRO A 665 -104.41 -55.69 57.71
CA PRO A 665 -105.23 -56.20 56.60
C PRO A 665 -106.67 -55.63 56.51
N LEU A 666 -107.17 -54.95 57.56
CA LEU A 666 -108.42 -54.18 57.52
C LEU A 666 -108.30 -52.82 56.81
N GLY A 667 -107.09 -52.24 56.74
CA GLY A 667 -106.82 -50.97 56.04
C GLY A 667 -106.72 -51.10 54.52
N LEU A 668 -106.31 -52.28 54.00
CA LEU A 668 -106.36 -52.56 52.55
C LEU A 668 -107.79 -52.88 52.07
N ALA A 669 -108.68 -53.39 52.93
CA ALA A 669 -110.07 -53.66 52.57
C ALA A 669 -110.92 -52.37 52.43
N LEU A 670 -110.62 -51.31 53.20
CA LEU A 670 -111.33 -50.03 53.10
C LEU A 670 -110.90 -49.18 51.90
N MET A 671 -109.70 -49.38 51.34
CA MET A 671 -109.28 -48.68 50.12
C MET A 671 -109.90 -49.26 48.83
N GLY A 672 -110.33 -50.53 48.83
CA GLY A 672 -111.04 -51.14 47.70
C GLY A 672 -112.47 -50.64 47.51
N VAL A 673 -113.18 -50.29 48.59
CA VAL A 673 -114.57 -49.82 48.52
C VAL A 673 -114.68 -48.32 48.12
N LEU A 674 -113.65 -47.51 48.42
CA LEU A 674 -113.61 -46.09 48.05
C LEU A 674 -113.35 -45.83 46.55
N ILE A 675 -112.73 -46.78 45.84
CA ILE A 675 -112.54 -46.70 44.37
C ILE A 675 -113.82 -47.14 43.63
N GLY A 676 -114.66 -47.99 44.23
CA GLY A 676 -115.96 -48.38 43.67
C GLY A 676 -117.03 -47.29 43.69
N ILE A 677 -117.00 -46.38 44.67
CA ILE A 677 -118.04 -45.35 44.85
C ILE A 677 -117.72 -44.05 44.07
N MET A 678 -116.46 -43.75 43.77
CA MET A 678 -116.09 -42.59 42.94
C MET A 678 -116.32 -42.80 41.42
N GLY A 679 -116.58 -44.03 40.97
CA GLY A 679 -117.03 -44.32 39.60
C GLY A 679 -118.50 -43.94 39.32
N LEU A 680 -119.34 -43.77 40.34
CA LEU A 680 -120.79 -43.57 40.19
C LEU A 680 -121.28 -42.10 40.34
N VAL A 681 -120.42 -41.13 40.67
CA VAL A 681 -120.85 -39.73 40.93
C VAL A 681 -120.36 -38.70 39.89
N ARG A 682 -119.42 -39.04 38.99
CA ARG A 682 -119.01 -38.14 37.88
C ARG A 682 -119.56 -38.50 36.51
N CYS A 683 -120.66 -39.25 36.48
CA CYS A 683 -121.69 -39.11 35.45
C CYS A 683 -122.64 -37.96 35.83
N ARG A 684 -122.12 -36.72 35.95
CA ARG A 684 -122.91 -35.47 35.96
C ARG A 684 -121.99 -34.25 36.12
N LYS A 685 -122.10 -33.33 35.14
CA LYS A 685 -121.72 -31.91 35.20
C LYS A 685 -120.24 -31.53 34.97
N HIS A 686 -119.77 -31.74 33.75
CA HIS A 686 -119.40 -30.60 32.90
C HIS A 686 -120.29 -30.64 31.64
N ARG A 687 -121.44 -29.98 31.76
CA ARG A 687 -122.31 -29.51 30.67
C ARG A 687 -122.40 -27.99 30.90
N SER A 688 -122.41 -27.22 29.82
CA SER A 688 -122.44 -25.74 29.71
C SER A 688 -121.05 -25.07 29.78
N ARG A 689 -120.58 -24.33 28.77
CA ARG A 689 -121.23 -23.78 27.56
C ARG A 689 -120.54 -24.25 26.29
#